data_AF-A0A497BX21-F1
#
_entry.id   AF-A0A497BX21-F1
#
_cell.length_a   1.000
_cell.length_b   1.000
_cell.length_c   1.000
_cell.angle_alpha   90.00
_cell.angle_beta   90.00
_cell.angle_gamma   90.00
#
_symmetry.space_group_name_H-M   'P 1'
#
loop_
_entity.id
_entity.type
_entity.pdbx_description
1 polymer ?
#
loop_
_entity_poly.entity_id
_entity_poly.type
_entity_poly.pdbx_seq_one_letter_code
_entity_poly.pdbx_strand_id
1 'polypeptide(L)'
;MKRRWKLIALAGLLALLGGLSALQRQVAYSNPSSEPAEIAIVRAAAWPVSDAEVESLVRQAVALAGGLDSIIGTGDVVVIKPNLVWDAAPDEGYTTDPRVTRAVVRLAQEAGAGQIIIADGAALYRDGRDARGATVEAFHLCGYDADGNMVDDVTGVPLVDLNNSGGIDQHDPALVRQAYPQNGLIQSSYWLPNVILDADVLIGVPVLKNHSHAGVTLALKNQFGIAPSDIYHQSGSQMFKSALSHGADDLGRHIVDLNLARPLDFAIVDGLRGMIDGPIGGALADPPMRLILAGDDPVALDTVGALVMGYNPATVPYLGWAAGVGLGTDDVTQITVRGLRVSQVRRDFPAPRGNPPAQRAEAIPPSAAIATPGEGHVVLEDVAVQAAASDNDTVSKVEFYAGDELQAIVTAPPYRATLDLSAHRGQAVTLRAVAYDLALNDAEDSRTVEVIQSPAPGTASIQTATISIPTYPYAGFLESDTDPEYNITYRYLKRSEYENSNPTPSWQNYTALVLENDYLQVTLLPELGGRVYQMIYKPTGHNELYQNPVIKPTHWGPLDSDKNWWLAAGGIEWGLPVEEHGYEWGEPWSYEIVTSTAGVTVTLRDTLASDRIRATVTIHLPADQGYLAVTPRIENPTGGDIGYKYWTNALIAPGAANTVGPDLHFIFEADEVSVHSTGDERLPGYGTVPTGPDYRFSWPDYDGTDFSRLGNWDEWLGFFEYPQAQANFAGVYDTGADEGVARVFPSAVARGSKGFAFGWANPIDWDNWTDDGSTYVELHGGVAPTFWDTATITAGQALEWPEYWYPLSDVGQLSAATAEAALGVRESGGSFRVGVHSTTPRAAGASTLYVWDRGDCSELARWDLPAIDPGDPFAGSVAAGGRALADAAFVYADGEGNLLAAVNFQDCLPPTSSVEPLAPWVATTSFTVTWAGRDTWSGIAAYDVQARDGYEGAWSDWLTNTIAASGTFTGGVHGHTYFFRVRARDTLGNQESYVAEEWGQTFTTVLTEEPAPVLVTSRKSAAPRQPGPDESIAYTVTISNTGNLSTTAVLTDTPPAEMIVLTETLAATSGPAPTYADDRIHWGGVVEAGAAVRVIYTLAPTPATPYGVPLTNTAQIAGSVMGPITRRETVTRMRFVWLPLIMRDG
;
A
#
# COMPACT_ATOMS: atom_id res chain seq x y z
N MET A 1 -46.44 -13.13 -40.69
CA MET A 1 -45.71 -12.82 -39.42
C MET A 1 -44.30 -12.27 -39.68
N LYS A 2 -44.16 -11.17 -40.44
CA LYS A 2 -42.85 -10.61 -40.84
C LYS A 2 -42.83 -9.06 -40.88
N ARG A 3 -43.28 -8.39 -39.80
CA ARG A 3 -43.22 -6.91 -39.72
C ARG A 3 -42.90 -6.31 -38.33
N ARG A 4 -42.74 -7.10 -37.26
CA ARG A 4 -42.40 -6.59 -35.91
C ARG A 4 -40.90 -6.67 -35.52
N TRP A 5 -40.06 -7.36 -36.30
CA TRP A 5 -38.64 -7.56 -35.98
C TRP A 5 -37.65 -6.61 -36.69
N LYS A 6 -38.14 -5.69 -37.55
CA LYS A 6 -37.28 -4.70 -38.25
C LYS A 6 -37.26 -3.31 -37.61
N LEU A 7 -38.06 -3.04 -36.57
CA LEU A 7 -38.11 -1.74 -35.89
C LEU A 7 -37.19 -1.67 -34.66
N ILE A 8 -36.87 -2.79 -34.02
CA ILE A 8 -35.95 -2.83 -32.85
C ILE A 8 -34.48 -2.78 -33.29
N ALA A 9 -34.14 -3.36 -34.45
CA ALA A 9 -32.78 -3.31 -34.99
C ALA A 9 -32.38 -1.95 -35.58
N LEU A 10 -33.34 -1.09 -35.96
CA LEU A 10 -33.05 0.24 -36.52
C LEU A 10 -32.89 1.32 -35.43
N ALA A 11 -33.51 1.15 -34.26
CA ALA A 11 -33.30 2.00 -33.09
C ALA A 11 -31.93 1.76 -32.44
N GLY A 12 -31.45 0.50 -32.40
CA GLY A 12 -30.10 0.18 -31.92
C GLY A 12 -28.97 0.68 -32.83
N LEU A 13 -29.19 0.70 -34.16
CA LEU A 13 -28.17 1.16 -35.11
C LEU A 13 -28.04 2.69 -35.20
N LEU A 14 -29.12 3.44 -34.94
CA LEU A 14 -29.09 4.91 -34.85
C LEU A 14 -28.47 5.40 -33.52
N ALA A 15 -28.62 4.65 -32.42
CA ALA A 15 -27.91 4.93 -31.17
C ALA A 15 -26.39 4.69 -31.28
N LEU A 16 -25.98 3.65 -32.01
CA LEU A 16 -24.55 3.37 -32.27
C LEU A 16 -23.90 4.30 -33.32
N LEU A 17 -24.65 4.81 -34.30
CA LEU A 17 -24.14 5.81 -35.25
C LEU A 17 -24.18 7.25 -34.70
N GLY A 18 -25.05 7.54 -33.72
CA GLY A 18 -24.99 8.76 -32.92
C GLY A 18 -23.79 8.80 -31.97
N GLY A 19 -23.41 7.65 -31.40
CA GLY A 19 -22.25 7.53 -30.49
C GLY A 19 -20.88 7.56 -31.18
N LEU A 20 -20.77 7.15 -32.45
CA LEU A 20 -19.48 7.10 -33.17
C LEU A 20 -19.14 8.35 -33.98
N SER A 21 -20.03 9.35 -34.05
CA SER A 21 -19.72 10.64 -34.69
C SER A 21 -19.30 11.74 -33.71
N ALA A 22 -19.51 11.53 -32.40
CA ALA A 22 -19.04 12.41 -31.32
C ALA A 22 -17.54 12.22 -30.99
N LEU A 23 -16.96 11.06 -31.33
CA LEU A 23 -15.58 10.68 -30.99
C LEU A 23 -14.50 11.07 -32.03
N GLN A 24 -14.83 11.89 -33.04
CA GLN A 24 -13.88 12.25 -34.11
C GLN A 24 -13.82 13.74 -34.46
N ARG A 25 -14.24 14.64 -33.57
CA ARG A 25 -14.10 16.10 -33.75
C ARG A 25 -13.47 16.84 -32.57
N GLN A 26 -12.52 16.21 -31.89
CA GLN A 26 -11.56 16.91 -31.02
C GLN A 26 -10.27 17.12 -31.80
N VAL A 27 -10.15 18.26 -32.47
CA VAL A 27 -8.84 18.82 -32.84
C VAL A 27 -8.86 20.29 -32.44
N ALA A 28 -8.15 20.55 -31.34
CA ALA A 28 -7.54 21.80 -30.90
C ALA A 28 -8.45 23.01 -30.68
N TYR A 29 -9.10 23.07 -29.51
CA TYR A 29 -9.03 24.17 -28.55
C TYR A 29 -9.21 23.53 -27.15
N SER A 30 -8.39 23.97 -26.18
CA SER A 30 -8.20 23.45 -24.80
C SER A 30 -9.02 22.21 -24.38
N ASN A 31 -8.33 21.09 -24.07
CA ASN A 31 -8.94 20.02 -23.29
C ASN A 31 -9.66 20.64 -22.09
N PRO A 32 -10.94 20.33 -21.79
CA PRO A 32 -11.47 20.60 -20.47
C PRO A 32 -10.51 19.93 -19.48
N SER A 33 -9.97 20.70 -18.54
CA SER A 33 -9.17 20.14 -17.46
C SER A 33 -10.00 19.08 -16.76
N SER A 34 -9.36 17.97 -16.35
CA SER A 34 -9.94 17.04 -15.38
C SER A 34 -10.09 17.67 -14.00
N GLU A 35 -9.51 18.85 -13.79
CA GLU A 35 -9.56 19.63 -12.57
C GLU A 35 -10.83 20.52 -12.53
N PRO A 36 -11.53 20.58 -11.38
CA PRO A 36 -12.66 21.48 -11.17
C PRO A 36 -12.30 22.96 -11.42
N ALA A 37 -13.26 23.74 -11.90
CA ALA A 37 -13.10 25.19 -12.05
C ALA A 37 -13.05 25.88 -10.67
N GLU A 38 -12.10 26.79 -10.47
CA GLU A 38 -11.87 27.48 -9.20
C GLU A 38 -12.39 28.92 -9.25
N ILE A 39 -13.47 29.20 -8.51
CA ILE A 39 -14.10 30.53 -8.48
C ILE A 39 -13.93 31.16 -7.10
N ALA A 40 -13.28 32.31 -7.03
CA ALA A 40 -13.09 33.03 -5.78
C ALA A 40 -14.20 34.04 -5.52
N ILE A 41 -14.62 34.18 -4.26
CA ILE A 41 -15.50 35.26 -3.78
C ILE A 41 -14.87 35.89 -2.54
N VAL A 42 -14.67 37.21 -2.58
CA VAL A 42 -14.22 38.00 -1.42
C VAL A 42 -15.13 39.19 -1.19
N ARG A 43 -15.17 39.72 0.03
CA ARG A 43 -16.04 40.84 0.41
C ARG A 43 -15.30 41.88 1.24
N ALA A 44 -15.51 43.15 0.92
CA ALA A 44 -14.99 44.26 1.71
C ALA A 44 -15.59 44.28 3.13
N ALA A 45 -14.82 44.73 4.11
CA ALA A 45 -15.24 44.78 5.51
C ALA A 45 -16.32 45.84 5.75
N ALA A 46 -16.28 46.97 5.03
CA ALA A 46 -17.20 48.11 5.20
C ALA A 46 -17.58 48.79 3.87
N TRP A 47 -18.48 49.77 3.93
CA TRP A 47 -18.82 50.67 2.83
C TRP A 47 -18.74 52.14 3.30
N PRO A 48 -18.19 53.09 2.52
CA PRO A 48 -17.54 52.93 1.22
C PRO A 48 -16.20 52.19 1.32
N VAL A 49 -15.80 51.51 0.24
CA VAL A 49 -14.53 50.75 0.17
C VAL A 49 -13.38 51.68 -0.22
N SER A 50 -12.28 51.65 0.55
CA SER A 50 -11.09 52.44 0.25
C SER A 50 -10.27 51.86 -0.91
N ASP A 51 -9.47 52.67 -1.57
CA ASP A 51 -8.66 52.23 -2.73
C ASP A 51 -7.71 51.07 -2.37
N ALA A 52 -7.08 51.15 -1.20
CA ALA A 52 -6.18 50.10 -0.71
C ALA A 52 -6.93 48.79 -0.44
N GLU A 53 -8.17 48.87 0.07
CA GLU A 53 -9.00 47.70 0.30
C GLU A 53 -9.51 47.09 -1.02
N VAL A 54 -9.89 47.90 -2.01
CA VAL A 54 -10.24 47.40 -3.36
C VAL A 54 -9.06 46.63 -3.97
N GLU A 55 -7.85 47.18 -3.93
CA GLU A 55 -6.67 46.49 -4.44
C GLU A 55 -6.42 45.17 -3.69
N SER A 56 -6.53 45.19 -2.35
CA SER A 56 -6.37 43.98 -1.54
C SER A 56 -7.40 42.90 -1.89
N LEU A 57 -8.66 43.28 -2.14
CA LEU A 57 -9.71 42.33 -2.51
C LEU A 57 -9.46 41.72 -3.88
N VAL A 58 -9.07 42.52 -4.88
CA VAL A 58 -8.74 41.99 -6.22
C VAL A 58 -7.56 41.03 -6.14
N ARG A 59 -6.49 41.40 -5.42
CA ARG A 59 -5.32 40.51 -5.22
C ARG A 59 -5.71 39.21 -4.53
N GLN A 60 -6.55 39.27 -3.49
CA GLN A 60 -7.01 38.08 -2.78
C GLN A 60 -7.89 37.19 -3.66
N ALA A 61 -8.84 37.76 -4.40
CA ALA A 61 -9.71 37.00 -5.30
C ALA A 61 -8.91 36.30 -6.40
N VAL A 62 -7.98 37.03 -7.04
CA VAL A 62 -7.10 36.49 -8.08
C VAL A 62 -6.23 35.36 -7.53
N ALA A 63 -5.61 35.53 -6.35
CA ALA A 63 -4.78 34.49 -5.75
C ALA A 63 -5.58 33.22 -5.41
N LEU A 64 -6.80 33.36 -4.88
CA LEU A 64 -7.69 32.25 -4.57
C LEU A 64 -8.19 31.51 -5.82
N ALA A 65 -8.25 32.18 -6.97
CA ALA A 65 -8.67 31.63 -8.25
C ALA A 65 -7.48 31.16 -9.13
N GLY A 66 -6.33 30.87 -8.53
CA GLY A 66 -5.16 30.29 -9.22
C GLY A 66 -4.06 31.27 -9.62
N GLY A 67 -4.27 32.58 -9.43
CA GLY A 67 -3.29 33.62 -9.77
C GLY A 67 -3.22 33.95 -11.26
N LEU A 68 -2.46 34.99 -11.62
CA LEU A 68 -2.22 35.37 -13.02
C LEU A 68 -0.86 34.90 -13.55
N ASP A 69 0.06 34.46 -12.69
CA ASP A 69 1.43 34.09 -13.09
C ASP A 69 1.49 32.84 -13.99
N SER A 70 0.47 31.97 -13.90
CA SER A 70 0.30 30.79 -14.77
C SER A 70 -0.33 31.14 -16.13
N ILE A 71 -0.95 32.31 -16.24
CA ILE A 71 -1.71 32.76 -17.42
C ILE A 71 -0.90 33.78 -18.23
N ILE A 72 -0.20 34.69 -17.55
CA ILE A 72 0.59 35.77 -18.15
C ILE A 72 2.06 35.35 -18.22
N GLY A 73 2.57 35.19 -19.44
CA GLY A 73 3.99 35.02 -19.72
C GLY A 73 4.76 36.34 -19.72
N THR A 74 6.07 36.25 -19.46
CA THR A 74 6.96 37.42 -19.56
C THR A 74 7.00 37.93 -21.00
N GLY A 75 6.58 39.19 -21.20
CA GLY A 75 6.56 39.85 -22.51
C GLY A 75 5.21 39.83 -23.22
N ASP A 76 4.19 39.17 -22.67
CA ASP A 76 2.86 39.06 -23.27
C ASP A 76 2.16 40.41 -23.42
N VAL A 77 1.30 40.50 -24.44
CA VAL A 77 0.35 41.61 -24.63
C VAL A 77 -0.95 41.27 -23.90
N VAL A 78 -1.21 41.96 -22.79
CA VAL A 78 -2.38 41.78 -21.94
C VAL A 78 -3.42 42.87 -22.21
N VAL A 79 -4.64 42.48 -22.57
CA VAL A 79 -5.76 43.41 -22.73
C VAL A 79 -6.76 43.23 -21.59
N ILE A 80 -7.06 44.32 -20.90
CA ILE A 80 -8.03 44.35 -19.81
C ILE A 80 -9.30 45.05 -20.30
N LYS A 81 -10.41 44.33 -20.23
CA LYS A 81 -11.70 44.75 -20.75
C LYS A 81 -12.69 45.08 -19.61
N PRO A 82 -12.80 46.35 -19.20
CA PRO A 82 -13.85 46.77 -18.27
C PRO A 82 -15.23 46.68 -18.95
N ASN A 83 -16.28 46.96 -18.18
CA ASN A 83 -17.63 47.17 -18.67
C ASN A 83 -17.92 48.68 -18.59
N LEU A 84 -17.96 49.39 -19.72
CA LEU A 84 -18.29 50.82 -19.75
C LEU A 84 -19.74 51.09 -20.14
N VAL A 85 -20.34 50.33 -21.07
CA VAL A 85 -21.75 50.45 -21.49
C VAL A 85 -22.15 51.81 -22.09
N TRP A 86 -22.01 52.92 -21.36
CA TRP A 86 -22.24 54.31 -21.77
C TRP A 86 -21.47 55.30 -20.88
N ASP A 87 -21.58 56.60 -21.13
CA ASP A 87 -20.98 57.67 -20.33
C ASP A 87 -21.69 57.82 -18.95
N ALA A 88 -21.25 57.04 -17.97
CA ALA A 88 -21.73 57.11 -16.58
C ALA A 88 -20.59 56.95 -15.57
N ALA A 89 -20.78 57.48 -14.36
CA ALA A 89 -19.81 57.32 -13.28
C ALA A 89 -19.90 55.91 -12.65
N PRO A 90 -18.79 55.35 -12.13
CA PRO A 90 -18.76 53.99 -11.58
C PRO A 90 -19.65 53.81 -10.35
N ASP A 91 -19.91 54.88 -9.59
CA ASP A 91 -20.76 54.83 -8.41
C ASP A 91 -22.25 54.61 -8.73
N GLU A 92 -22.65 54.82 -9.99
CA GLU A 92 -23.97 54.49 -10.53
C GLU A 92 -24.13 53.00 -10.90
N GLY A 93 -23.05 52.19 -10.80
CA GLY A 93 -23.05 50.74 -11.02
C GLY A 93 -23.27 50.29 -12.47
N TYR A 94 -23.31 51.23 -13.42
CA TYR A 94 -23.33 50.91 -14.85
C TYR A 94 -21.97 50.44 -15.34
N THR A 95 -20.90 51.06 -14.83
CA THR A 95 -19.53 50.90 -15.30
C THR A 95 -18.64 50.29 -14.23
N THR A 96 -17.58 49.61 -14.65
CA THR A 96 -16.58 49.03 -13.74
C THR A 96 -15.86 50.12 -12.97
N ASP A 97 -15.70 49.95 -11.65
CA ASP A 97 -14.89 50.84 -10.82
C ASP A 97 -13.42 50.81 -11.31
N PRO A 98 -12.85 51.96 -11.70
CA PRO A 98 -11.48 52.00 -12.24
C PRO A 98 -10.44 51.48 -11.27
N ARG A 99 -10.71 51.49 -9.97
CA ARG A 99 -9.80 50.96 -8.95
C ARG A 99 -9.66 49.44 -9.06
N VAL A 100 -10.71 48.73 -9.48
CA VAL A 100 -10.66 47.28 -9.75
C VAL A 100 -9.78 47.02 -10.98
N THR A 101 -10.05 47.70 -12.09
CA THR A 101 -9.27 47.55 -13.33
C THR A 101 -7.79 47.89 -13.13
N ARG A 102 -7.48 48.96 -12.37
CA ARG A 102 -6.09 49.34 -12.06
C ARG A 102 -5.37 48.33 -11.17
N ALA A 103 -6.07 47.64 -10.26
CA ALA A 103 -5.48 46.56 -9.49
C ALA A 103 -5.11 45.37 -10.40
N VAL A 104 -5.95 45.05 -11.39
CA VAL A 104 -5.64 44.03 -12.41
C VAL A 104 -4.43 44.44 -13.27
N VAL A 105 -4.32 45.72 -13.66
CA VAL A 105 -3.13 46.24 -14.36
C VAL A 105 -1.86 45.97 -13.55
N ARG A 106 -1.86 46.29 -12.25
CA ARG A 106 -0.68 46.08 -11.39
C ARG A 106 -0.32 44.60 -11.29
N LEU A 107 -1.29 43.72 -11.13
CA LEU A 107 -1.06 42.28 -11.12
C LEU A 107 -0.47 41.77 -12.44
N ALA A 108 -0.96 42.26 -13.59
CA ALA A 108 -0.38 41.92 -14.89
C ALA A 108 1.06 42.46 -15.06
N GLN A 109 1.36 43.64 -14.52
CA GLN A 109 2.74 44.18 -14.50
C GLN A 109 3.67 43.31 -13.66
N GLU A 110 3.19 42.87 -12.50
CA GLU A 110 3.94 42.01 -11.57
C GLU A 110 4.22 40.62 -12.16
N ALA A 111 3.25 40.05 -12.89
CA ALA A 111 3.42 38.80 -13.64
C ALA A 111 4.39 38.90 -14.84
N GLY A 112 4.77 40.13 -15.24
CA GLY A 112 5.78 40.37 -16.27
C GLY A 112 5.24 40.65 -17.67
N ALA A 113 3.98 41.10 -17.79
CA ALA A 113 3.41 41.52 -19.07
C ALA A 113 4.30 42.57 -19.78
N GLY A 114 4.53 42.37 -21.09
CA GLY A 114 5.35 43.28 -21.91
C GLY A 114 4.60 44.54 -22.34
N GLN A 115 3.29 44.41 -22.56
CA GLN A 115 2.39 45.52 -22.87
C GLN A 115 1.03 45.27 -22.22
N ILE A 116 0.44 46.32 -21.64
CA ILE A 116 -0.89 46.26 -21.05
C ILE A 116 -1.75 47.35 -21.67
N ILE A 117 -2.99 47.01 -22.04
CA ILE A 117 -3.95 47.91 -22.69
C ILE A 117 -5.30 47.78 -21.99
N ILE A 118 -5.97 48.90 -21.71
CA ILE A 118 -7.37 48.89 -21.27
C ILE A 118 -8.23 49.20 -22.50
N ALA A 119 -9.18 48.32 -22.83
CA ALA A 119 -9.98 48.48 -24.03
C ALA A 119 -11.44 48.09 -23.82
N ASP A 120 -12.38 48.95 -24.21
CA ASP A 120 -13.79 48.61 -24.25
C ASP A 120 -14.51 49.30 -25.43
N GLY A 121 -15.74 48.90 -25.71
CA GLY A 121 -16.59 49.48 -26.75
C GLY A 121 -17.98 49.75 -26.21
N ALA A 122 -18.20 50.99 -25.75
CA ALA A 122 -19.48 51.43 -25.17
C ALA A 122 -20.61 51.32 -26.20
N ALA A 123 -21.84 51.08 -25.74
CA ALA A 123 -22.99 50.86 -26.59
C ALA A 123 -23.66 52.15 -27.11
N LEU A 124 -23.66 53.24 -26.31
CA LEU A 124 -24.23 54.55 -26.67
C LEU A 124 -23.86 55.62 -25.62
N TYR A 125 -24.26 56.88 -25.84
CA TYR A 125 -24.35 57.87 -24.76
C TYR A 125 -25.67 57.75 -23.97
N ARG A 126 -25.67 58.13 -22.70
CA ARG A 126 -26.79 58.09 -21.77
C ARG A 126 -27.98 58.92 -22.21
N ASP A 127 -27.75 60.04 -22.89
CA ASP A 127 -28.81 60.89 -23.43
C ASP A 127 -29.42 60.36 -24.74
N GLY A 128 -29.00 59.17 -25.18
CA GLY A 128 -29.54 58.50 -26.34
C GLY A 128 -29.12 59.15 -27.66
N ARG A 129 -27.97 59.82 -27.70
CA ARG A 129 -27.35 60.27 -28.96
C ARG A 129 -26.40 59.22 -29.55
N ASP A 130 -26.05 59.41 -30.82
CA ASP A 130 -25.13 58.58 -31.63
C ASP A 130 -23.86 58.18 -30.86
N ALA A 131 -23.49 56.89 -30.88
CA ALA A 131 -22.41 56.30 -30.07
C ALA A 131 -20.98 56.78 -30.40
N ARG A 132 -20.78 57.62 -31.42
CA ARG A 132 -19.46 58.15 -31.78
C ARG A 132 -18.80 58.91 -30.63
N GLY A 133 -17.69 58.38 -30.13
CA GLY A 133 -16.95 58.92 -28.99
C GLY A 133 -17.53 58.56 -27.63
N ALA A 134 -18.59 57.74 -27.56
CA ALA A 134 -19.19 57.33 -26.28
C ALA A 134 -18.21 56.55 -25.41
N THR A 135 -17.34 55.72 -26.01
CA THR A 135 -16.30 55.02 -25.25
C THR A 135 -15.28 55.99 -24.65
N VAL A 136 -14.83 56.99 -25.43
CA VAL A 136 -13.89 58.02 -24.98
C VAL A 136 -14.49 58.82 -23.82
N GLU A 137 -15.74 59.27 -23.98
CA GLU A 137 -16.46 59.96 -22.91
C GLU A 137 -16.67 59.07 -21.68
N ALA A 138 -16.94 57.77 -21.86
CA ALA A 138 -17.06 56.84 -20.75
C ALA A 138 -15.74 56.66 -19.99
N PHE A 139 -14.60 56.57 -20.68
CA PHE A 139 -13.28 56.56 -20.03
C PHE A 139 -13.05 57.85 -19.22
N HIS A 140 -13.44 59.00 -19.76
CA HIS A 140 -13.35 60.29 -19.08
C HIS A 140 -14.22 60.33 -17.81
N LEU A 141 -15.53 60.05 -17.94
CA LEU A 141 -16.48 60.12 -16.81
C LEU A 141 -16.25 59.04 -15.76
N CYS A 142 -15.74 57.88 -16.15
CA CYS A 142 -15.37 56.83 -15.20
C CYS A 142 -14.08 57.14 -14.43
N GLY A 143 -13.35 58.19 -14.83
CA GLY A 143 -12.12 58.62 -14.18
C GLY A 143 -10.87 57.85 -14.59
N TYR A 144 -10.88 57.19 -15.77
CA TYR A 144 -9.67 56.65 -16.39
C TYR A 144 -8.85 57.75 -17.07
N ASP A 145 -9.52 58.67 -17.78
CA ASP A 145 -8.89 59.67 -18.66
C ASP A 145 -9.43 61.08 -18.41
N ALA A 146 -9.13 61.65 -17.25
CA ALA A 146 -9.61 62.98 -16.89
C ALA A 146 -8.97 64.09 -17.74
N ASP A 147 -7.80 63.86 -18.34
CA ASP A 147 -7.12 64.83 -19.19
C ASP A 147 -7.40 64.69 -20.71
N GLY A 148 -8.04 63.59 -21.12
CA GLY A 148 -8.53 63.33 -22.48
C GLY A 148 -7.46 62.85 -23.47
N ASN A 149 -6.35 62.27 -22.97
CA ASN A 149 -5.22 61.86 -23.77
C ASN A 149 -5.26 60.36 -24.21
N MET A 150 -6.31 59.63 -23.83
CA MET A 150 -6.48 58.18 -24.05
C MET A 150 -5.39 57.30 -23.41
N VAL A 151 -4.92 57.70 -22.22
CA VAL A 151 -4.03 56.95 -21.35
C VAL A 151 -4.62 57.00 -19.94
N ASP A 152 -4.60 55.88 -19.21
CA ASP A 152 -5.10 55.89 -17.84
C ASP A 152 -4.21 56.79 -16.95
N ASP A 153 -4.82 57.78 -16.30
CA ASP A 153 -4.14 58.81 -15.51
C ASP A 153 -3.30 58.27 -14.34
N VAL A 154 -3.58 57.05 -13.88
CA VAL A 154 -2.96 56.46 -12.68
C VAL A 154 -1.91 55.42 -13.03
N THR A 155 -2.19 54.56 -14.01
CA THR A 155 -1.31 53.43 -14.38
C THR A 155 -0.45 53.72 -15.59
N GLY A 156 -0.81 54.72 -16.41
CA GLY A 156 -0.08 55.10 -17.62
C GLY A 156 -0.27 54.14 -18.80
N VAL A 157 -1.22 53.21 -18.72
CA VAL A 157 -1.49 52.25 -19.81
C VAL A 157 -2.40 52.87 -20.88
N PRO A 158 -2.23 52.54 -22.17
CA PRO A 158 -3.11 53.03 -23.23
C PRO A 158 -4.57 52.61 -23.05
N LEU A 159 -5.48 53.52 -23.39
CA LEU A 159 -6.91 53.27 -23.49
C LEU A 159 -7.30 53.13 -24.98
N VAL A 160 -8.09 52.11 -25.31
CA VAL A 160 -8.49 51.85 -26.71
C VAL A 160 -10.01 51.78 -26.84
N ASP A 161 -10.55 52.54 -27.80
CA ASP A 161 -11.94 52.47 -28.22
C ASP A 161 -12.15 51.31 -29.21
N LEU A 162 -12.77 50.23 -28.74
CA LEU A 162 -13.08 49.05 -29.55
C LEU A 162 -14.17 49.30 -30.59
N ASN A 163 -14.88 50.42 -30.53
CA ASN A 163 -15.85 50.77 -31.57
C ASN A 163 -15.22 51.33 -32.83
N ASN A 164 -13.96 51.79 -32.78
CA ASN A 164 -13.28 52.40 -33.92
C ASN A 164 -12.79 51.34 -34.92
N SER A 165 -13.48 51.21 -36.06
CA SER A 165 -13.07 50.33 -37.16
C SER A 165 -12.52 51.08 -38.38
N GLY A 166 -12.13 52.35 -38.20
CA GLY A 166 -11.78 53.29 -39.27
C GLY A 166 -12.92 54.26 -39.61
N GLY A 167 -14.06 54.16 -38.92
CA GLY A 167 -15.28 54.93 -39.12
C GLY A 167 -16.47 54.07 -39.51
N ILE A 168 -17.66 54.69 -39.57
CA ILE A 168 -18.95 54.02 -39.89
C ILE A 168 -18.84 53.13 -41.13
N ASP A 169 -19.23 51.86 -40.98
CA ASP A 169 -19.21 50.80 -42.00
C ASP A 169 -17.82 50.52 -42.62
N GLN A 170 -16.76 51.13 -42.08
CA GLN A 170 -15.39 50.88 -42.53
C GLN A 170 -14.83 49.67 -41.82
N HIS A 171 -14.01 48.93 -42.56
CA HIS A 171 -13.31 47.75 -42.10
C HIS A 171 -11.82 47.97 -42.33
N ASP A 172 -11.23 48.96 -41.65
CA ASP A 172 -9.81 49.26 -41.79
C ASP A 172 -9.00 48.03 -41.33
N PRO A 173 -8.24 47.38 -42.23
CA PRO A 173 -7.49 46.18 -41.88
C PRO A 173 -6.41 46.43 -40.82
N ALA A 174 -6.01 47.68 -40.57
CA ALA A 174 -5.12 48.02 -39.47
C ALA A 174 -5.81 47.95 -38.10
N LEU A 175 -7.14 48.08 -38.04
CA LEU A 175 -7.92 48.15 -36.80
C LEU A 175 -8.79 46.93 -36.55
N VAL A 176 -9.36 46.30 -37.58
CA VAL A 176 -10.28 45.16 -37.43
C VAL A 176 -10.00 44.04 -38.44
N ARG A 177 -10.32 42.80 -38.05
CA ARG A 177 -10.32 41.63 -38.95
C ARG A 177 -11.48 40.67 -38.63
N GLN A 178 -11.81 39.78 -39.56
CA GLN A 178 -12.82 38.75 -39.31
C GLN A 178 -12.26 37.65 -38.41
N ALA A 179 -12.99 37.35 -37.33
CA ALA A 179 -12.84 36.17 -36.50
C ALA A 179 -13.96 35.17 -36.83
N TYR A 180 -13.63 33.88 -36.78
CA TYR A 180 -14.53 32.79 -37.17
C TYR A 180 -14.75 31.89 -35.95
N PRO A 181 -15.86 32.06 -35.19
CA PRO A 181 -16.14 31.22 -34.03
C PRO A 181 -16.39 29.78 -34.49
N GLN A 182 -15.50 28.87 -34.09
CA GLN A 182 -15.67 27.45 -34.36
C GLN A 182 -16.90 26.95 -33.58
N ASN A 183 -17.85 26.32 -34.25
CA ASN A 183 -19.15 25.92 -33.68
C ASN A 183 -20.06 27.08 -33.24
N GLY A 184 -19.94 28.26 -33.87
CA GLY A 184 -20.86 29.37 -33.66
C GLY A 184 -22.34 28.99 -33.84
N LEU A 185 -23.20 29.58 -33.01
CA LEU A 185 -24.62 29.33 -32.89
C LEU A 185 -25.49 30.23 -33.79
N ILE A 186 -25.00 31.40 -34.20
CA ILE A 186 -25.82 32.34 -34.98
C ILE A 186 -25.11 33.02 -36.16
N GLN A 187 -23.82 33.36 -36.06
CA GLN A 187 -23.05 33.95 -37.16
C GLN A 187 -21.83 33.09 -37.50
N SER A 188 -21.47 33.07 -38.78
CA SER A 188 -20.27 32.36 -39.24
C SER A 188 -18.97 33.15 -39.02
N SER A 189 -19.05 34.47 -38.83
CA SER A 189 -17.89 35.33 -38.62
C SER A 189 -18.28 36.67 -38.00
N TYR A 190 -17.35 37.28 -37.25
CA TYR A 190 -17.49 38.63 -36.72
C TYR A 190 -16.28 39.50 -37.08
N TRP A 191 -16.50 40.78 -37.41
CA TRP A 191 -15.42 41.76 -37.51
C TRP A 191 -15.07 42.28 -36.12
N LEU A 192 -13.89 41.95 -35.63
CA LEU A 192 -13.45 42.30 -34.29
C LEU A 192 -12.15 43.11 -34.32
N PRO A 193 -11.91 43.98 -33.33
CA PRO A 193 -10.68 44.75 -33.21
C PRO A 193 -9.43 43.88 -33.15
N ASN A 194 -8.41 44.24 -33.92
CA ASN A 194 -7.11 43.58 -33.92
C ASN A 194 -6.50 43.56 -32.51
N VAL A 195 -6.67 44.65 -31.74
CA VAL A 195 -6.20 44.71 -30.33
C VAL A 195 -6.74 43.58 -29.46
N ILE A 196 -7.98 43.12 -29.69
CA ILE A 196 -8.57 41.99 -28.95
C ILE A 196 -8.08 40.65 -29.50
N LEU A 197 -7.96 40.54 -30.83
CA LEU A 197 -7.58 39.29 -31.49
C LEU A 197 -6.06 39.01 -31.46
N ASP A 198 -5.25 40.02 -31.24
CA ASP A 198 -3.78 39.94 -31.13
C ASP A 198 -3.32 39.94 -29.66
N ALA A 199 -4.24 40.01 -28.69
CA ALA A 199 -3.93 39.88 -27.28
C ALA A 199 -3.52 38.44 -26.95
N ASP A 200 -2.34 38.28 -26.34
CA ASP A 200 -1.89 36.99 -25.80
C ASP A 200 -2.79 36.59 -24.63
N VAL A 201 -3.16 37.56 -23.77
CA VAL A 201 -4.07 37.37 -22.64
C VAL A 201 -5.18 38.43 -22.65
N LEU A 202 -6.44 38.00 -22.56
CA LEU A 202 -7.62 38.85 -22.46
C LEU A 202 -8.32 38.65 -21.10
N ILE A 203 -8.29 39.69 -20.27
CA ILE A 203 -8.88 39.69 -18.93
C ILE A 203 -10.16 40.54 -18.90
N GLY A 204 -11.29 39.93 -18.54
CA GLY A 204 -12.57 40.63 -18.40
C GLY A 204 -12.77 41.23 -17.02
N VAL A 205 -13.27 42.47 -16.92
CA VAL A 205 -13.61 43.09 -15.63
C VAL A 205 -15.08 43.58 -15.63
N PRO A 206 -16.06 42.66 -15.72
CA PRO A 206 -17.49 43.01 -15.78
C PRO A 206 -18.02 43.53 -14.44
N VAL A 207 -19.25 44.07 -14.43
CA VAL A 207 -19.97 44.44 -13.21
C VAL A 207 -21.01 43.38 -12.83
N LEU A 208 -21.23 43.13 -11.54
CA LEU A 208 -22.28 42.25 -11.03
C LEU A 208 -23.66 42.89 -11.25
N LYS A 209 -24.40 42.43 -12.26
CA LYS A 209 -25.64 43.09 -12.69
C LYS A 209 -26.65 42.10 -13.26
N ASN A 210 -27.94 42.23 -12.92
CA ASN A 210 -28.99 41.51 -13.66
C ASN A 210 -29.29 42.18 -15.02
N HIS A 211 -29.86 41.46 -15.98
CA HIS A 211 -30.09 41.98 -17.33
C HIS A 211 -31.45 41.57 -17.89
N SER A 212 -32.27 42.54 -18.27
CA SER A 212 -33.63 42.33 -18.78
C SER A 212 -33.73 41.36 -19.98
N HIS A 213 -32.72 41.29 -20.85
CA HIS A 213 -32.74 40.41 -22.04
C HIS A 213 -31.84 39.18 -21.97
N ALA A 214 -30.92 39.13 -21.00
CA ALA A 214 -29.89 38.09 -20.95
C ALA A 214 -29.91 37.33 -19.62
N GLY A 215 -30.78 37.70 -18.68
CA GLY A 215 -30.75 37.19 -17.31
C GLY A 215 -29.74 37.96 -16.46
N VAL A 216 -28.46 37.86 -16.80
CA VAL A 216 -27.35 38.52 -16.08
C VAL A 216 -26.32 39.17 -17.01
N THR A 217 -25.65 40.20 -16.49
CA THR A 217 -24.45 40.81 -17.04
C THR A 217 -23.28 40.40 -16.17
N LEU A 218 -22.36 39.65 -16.72
CA LEU A 218 -21.16 39.13 -16.06
C LEU A 218 -20.08 38.95 -17.15
N ALA A 219 -19.15 38.00 -17.01
CA ALA A 219 -17.97 37.85 -17.85
C ALA A 219 -18.34 37.59 -19.32
N LEU A 220 -19.17 36.59 -19.60
CA LEU A 220 -19.51 36.21 -20.97
C LEU A 220 -20.27 37.35 -21.67
N LYS A 221 -21.26 37.93 -20.99
CA LYS A 221 -22.06 39.03 -21.55
C LYS A 221 -21.24 40.29 -21.85
N ASN A 222 -20.16 40.52 -21.10
CA ASN A 222 -19.29 41.68 -21.30
C ASN A 222 -18.54 41.63 -22.64
N GLN A 223 -18.26 40.43 -23.17
CA GLN A 223 -17.65 40.28 -24.50
C GLN A 223 -18.50 40.87 -25.62
N PHE A 224 -19.80 41.08 -25.42
CA PHE A 224 -20.63 41.85 -26.37
C PHE A 224 -20.06 43.25 -26.68
N GLY A 225 -19.27 43.81 -25.77
CA GLY A 225 -18.54 45.07 -25.95
C GLY A 225 -17.44 45.04 -27.02
N ILE A 226 -16.93 43.87 -27.45
CA ILE A 226 -15.84 43.79 -28.44
C ILE A 226 -16.32 43.95 -29.89
N ALA A 227 -17.62 43.78 -30.15
CA ALA A 227 -18.20 43.98 -31.47
C ALA A 227 -18.30 45.49 -31.77
N PRO A 228 -17.57 46.05 -32.75
CA PRO A 228 -17.51 47.50 -32.94
C PRO A 228 -18.86 48.09 -33.36
N SER A 229 -19.34 49.15 -32.69
CA SER A 229 -20.57 49.85 -33.11
C SER A 229 -20.43 50.50 -34.49
N ASP A 230 -19.22 50.85 -34.95
CA ASP A 230 -18.99 51.32 -36.32
C ASP A 230 -19.48 50.31 -37.37
N ILE A 231 -19.51 49.01 -37.05
CA ILE A 231 -19.92 47.92 -37.94
C ILE A 231 -21.30 47.38 -37.57
N TYR A 232 -21.57 47.20 -36.27
CA TYR A 232 -22.74 46.46 -35.78
C TYR A 232 -23.93 47.34 -35.40
N HIS A 233 -24.26 48.33 -36.23
CA HIS A 233 -25.29 49.33 -35.91
C HIS A 233 -26.53 49.27 -36.82
N GLN A 234 -27.55 50.07 -36.52
CA GLN A 234 -28.70 50.24 -37.40
C GLN A 234 -28.37 51.22 -38.53
N SER A 235 -28.70 50.88 -39.78
CA SER A 235 -28.47 51.80 -40.91
C SER A 235 -29.01 53.22 -40.63
N GLY A 236 -28.10 54.20 -40.61
CA GLY A 236 -28.38 55.60 -40.30
C GLY A 236 -28.21 56.03 -38.83
N SER A 237 -27.76 55.15 -37.94
CA SER A 237 -27.54 55.42 -36.51
C SER A 237 -26.52 54.45 -35.89
N GLN A 238 -25.46 54.93 -35.23
CA GLN A 238 -24.58 54.06 -34.43
C GLN A 238 -25.17 53.63 -33.07
N MET A 239 -26.41 54.03 -32.77
CA MET A 239 -27.01 53.73 -31.48
C MET A 239 -27.35 52.25 -31.36
N PHE A 240 -26.87 51.65 -30.26
CA PHE A 240 -27.06 50.23 -29.94
C PHE A 240 -26.41 49.32 -30.98
N LYS A 241 -25.79 48.23 -30.52
CA LYS A 241 -25.18 47.21 -31.40
C LYS A 241 -26.25 46.34 -32.08
N SER A 242 -27.26 46.98 -32.67
CA SER A 242 -28.55 46.42 -33.08
C SER A 242 -28.48 45.56 -34.34
N ALA A 243 -27.36 45.59 -35.08
CA ALA A 243 -27.11 44.60 -36.14
C ALA A 243 -26.91 43.20 -35.55
N LEU A 244 -26.55 43.12 -34.26
CA LEU A 244 -26.63 41.90 -33.46
C LEU A 244 -28.05 41.84 -32.88
N SER A 245 -28.79 40.78 -33.20
CA SER A 245 -30.19 40.65 -32.78
C SER A 245 -30.28 40.58 -31.25
N HIS A 246 -31.11 41.47 -30.68
CA HIS A 246 -31.46 41.46 -29.25
C HIS A 246 -32.80 40.73 -29.00
N GLY A 247 -33.21 39.89 -29.95
CA GLY A 247 -34.39 39.05 -29.85
C GLY A 247 -34.27 38.00 -28.74
N ALA A 248 -35.40 37.36 -28.42
CA ALA A 248 -35.41 36.19 -27.55
C ALA A 248 -34.47 35.13 -28.14
N ASP A 249 -33.58 34.58 -27.31
CA ASP A 249 -32.50 33.64 -27.63
C ASP A 249 -31.33 34.17 -28.47
N ASP A 250 -31.55 35.02 -29.48
CA ASP A 250 -30.48 35.48 -30.38
C ASP A 250 -29.35 36.23 -29.66
N LEU A 251 -29.69 37.06 -28.66
CA LEU A 251 -28.70 37.75 -27.84
C LEU A 251 -27.78 36.75 -27.13
N GLY A 252 -28.35 35.68 -26.57
CA GLY A 252 -27.62 34.61 -25.92
C GLY A 252 -26.64 33.91 -26.88
N ARG A 253 -27.08 33.62 -28.11
CA ARG A 253 -26.23 33.01 -29.14
C ARG A 253 -25.09 33.93 -29.57
N HIS A 254 -25.35 35.23 -29.74
CA HIS A 254 -24.29 36.19 -30.04
C HIS A 254 -23.26 36.30 -28.91
N ILE A 255 -23.68 36.19 -27.65
CA ILE A 255 -22.76 36.16 -26.50
C ILE A 255 -21.83 34.96 -26.61
N VAL A 256 -22.37 33.76 -26.84
CA VAL A 256 -21.58 32.53 -26.99
C VAL A 256 -20.61 32.66 -28.17
N ASP A 257 -21.09 33.10 -29.33
CA ASP A 257 -20.25 33.27 -30.52
C ASP A 257 -19.08 34.23 -30.31
N LEU A 258 -19.28 35.35 -29.61
CA LEU A 258 -18.21 36.31 -29.37
C LEU A 258 -17.14 35.75 -28.41
N ASN A 259 -17.56 34.98 -27.41
CA ASN A 259 -16.63 34.27 -26.53
C ASN A 259 -15.93 33.10 -27.26
N LEU A 260 -16.55 32.46 -28.26
CA LEU A 260 -15.86 31.50 -29.13
C LEU A 260 -14.87 32.19 -30.09
N ALA A 261 -15.19 33.40 -30.55
CA ALA A 261 -14.34 34.15 -31.46
C ALA A 261 -13.07 34.66 -30.78
N ARG A 262 -13.17 35.08 -29.51
CA ARG A 262 -12.03 35.28 -28.60
C ARG A 262 -12.47 34.95 -27.16
N PRO A 263 -12.06 33.79 -26.63
CA PRO A 263 -12.32 33.43 -25.23
C PRO A 263 -11.65 34.41 -24.26
N LEU A 264 -12.25 34.54 -23.07
CA LEU A 264 -11.60 35.15 -21.93
C LEU A 264 -10.59 34.18 -21.34
N ASP A 265 -9.41 34.68 -20.99
CA ASP A 265 -8.39 33.87 -20.31
C ASP A 265 -8.51 34.00 -18.78
N PHE A 266 -9.10 35.11 -18.30
CA PHE A 266 -9.45 35.32 -16.90
C PHE A 266 -10.54 36.39 -16.74
N ALA A 267 -11.31 36.36 -15.66
CA ALA A 267 -12.30 37.39 -15.38
C ALA A 267 -12.39 37.77 -13.89
N ILE A 268 -12.62 39.07 -13.63
CA ILE A 268 -12.81 39.65 -12.30
C ILE A 268 -14.11 40.45 -12.28
N VAL A 269 -15.15 39.94 -11.63
CA VAL A 269 -16.43 40.64 -11.50
C VAL A 269 -16.35 41.71 -10.41
N ASP A 270 -16.54 42.97 -10.79
CA ASP A 270 -16.79 44.08 -9.88
C ASP A 270 -18.21 43.98 -9.31
N GLY A 271 -18.31 43.46 -8.10
CA GLY A 271 -19.53 43.40 -7.31
C GLY A 271 -19.55 44.41 -6.18
N LEU A 272 -18.82 45.52 -6.23
CA LEU A 272 -18.77 46.48 -5.13
C LEU A 272 -20.15 47.11 -4.85
N ARG A 273 -20.89 47.44 -5.92
CA ARG A 273 -22.27 47.97 -5.86
C ARG A 273 -23.32 46.88 -6.01
N GLY A 274 -23.41 46.27 -7.20
CA GLY A 274 -24.47 45.35 -7.61
C GLY A 274 -25.67 46.09 -8.21
N MET A 275 -25.98 45.90 -9.49
CA MET A 275 -27.13 46.52 -10.17
C MET A 275 -28.31 45.56 -10.29
N ILE A 276 -29.49 46.02 -9.87
CA ILE A 276 -30.68 45.17 -9.66
C ILE A 276 -31.79 45.37 -10.71
N ASP A 277 -31.60 46.26 -11.68
CA ASP A 277 -32.54 46.53 -12.78
C ASP A 277 -31.83 46.87 -14.11
N GLY A 278 -30.77 46.14 -14.44
CA GLY A 278 -30.04 46.35 -15.69
C GLY A 278 -30.86 46.01 -16.96
N PRO A 279 -30.42 46.47 -18.14
CA PRO A 279 -29.15 47.16 -18.39
C PRO A 279 -29.13 48.66 -18.05
N ILE A 280 -30.30 49.29 -17.85
CA ILE A 280 -30.45 50.75 -17.87
C ILE A 280 -31.24 51.36 -16.69
N GLY A 281 -31.77 50.56 -15.75
CA GLY A 281 -32.72 51.05 -14.74
C GLY A 281 -32.12 51.91 -13.62
N GLY A 282 -30.85 51.70 -13.27
CA GLY A 282 -30.10 52.55 -12.34
C GLY A 282 -30.33 52.26 -10.85
N ALA A 283 -31.12 51.23 -10.51
CA ALA A 283 -31.26 50.77 -9.14
C ALA A 283 -30.11 49.84 -8.75
N LEU A 284 -29.57 50.08 -7.55
CA LEU A 284 -28.47 49.32 -6.97
C LEU A 284 -28.95 48.47 -5.79
N ALA A 285 -28.19 47.44 -5.47
CA ALA A 285 -28.39 46.66 -4.25
C ALA A 285 -28.17 47.55 -3.02
N ASP A 286 -29.11 47.50 -2.07
CA ASP A 286 -29.05 48.24 -0.82
C ASP A 286 -29.23 47.28 0.38
N PRO A 287 -28.22 47.15 1.27
CA PRO A 287 -26.90 47.76 1.19
C PRO A 287 -26.06 47.20 0.02
N PRO A 288 -24.95 47.86 -0.36
CA PRO A 288 -24.08 47.41 -1.45
C PRO A 288 -23.55 45.98 -1.26
N MET A 289 -23.30 45.28 -2.37
CA MET A 289 -22.82 43.90 -2.37
C MET A 289 -21.39 43.78 -1.79
N ARG A 290 -20.49 44.72 -2.13
CA ARG A 290 -19.09 44.78 -1.66
C ARG A 290 -18.22 43.59 -2.08
N LEU A 291 -18.56 42.93 -3.18
CA LEU A 291 -17.90 41.70 -3.61
C LEU A 291 -16.86 41.96 -4.70
N ILE A 292 -15.85 41.11 -4.75
CA ILE A 292 -15.08 40.82 -5.95
C ILE A 292 -15.18 39.31 -6.17
N LEU A 293 -15.51 38.90 -7.40
CA LEU A 293 -15.45 37.50 -7.81
C LEU A 293 -14.37 37.35 -8.88
N ALA A 294 -13.68 36.22 -8.92
CA ALA A 294 -12.64 35.96 -9.92
C ALA A 294 -12.57 34.49 -10.33
N GLY A 295 -12.14 34.22 -11.56
CA GLY A 295 -11.98 32.87 -12.11
C GLY A 295 -11.42 32.89 -13.53
N ASP A 296 -10.80 31.79 -13.94
CA ASP A 296 -10.31 31.54 -15.30
C ASP A 296 -11.37 30.89 -16.21
N ASP A 297 -12.35 30.18 -15.64
CA ASP A 297 -13.54 29.70 -16.34
C ASP A 297 -14.68 30.73 -16.28
N PRO A 298 -14.98 31.47 -17.38
CA PRO A 298 -16.02 32.49 -17.39
C PRO A 298 -17.45 31.91 -17.34
N VAL A 299 -17.66 30.65 -17.72
CA VAL A 299 -18.96 29.98 -17.61
C VAL A 299 -19.24 29.63 -16.16
N ALA A 300 -18.25 29.09 -15.45
CA ALA A 300 -18.33 28.80 -14.03
C ALA A 300 -18.47 30.08 -13.20
N LEU A 301 -17.71 31.12 -13.54
CA LEU A 301 -17.81 32.43 -12.90
C LEU A 301 -19.19 33.06 -13.07
N ASP A 302 -19.77 32.99 -14.28
CA ASP A 302 -21.11 33.52 -14.53
C ASP A 302 -22.20 32.67 -13.85
N THR A 303 -22.00 31.36 -13.75
CA THR A 303 -22.87 30.42 -13.01
C THR A 303 -22.90 30.78 -11.53
N VAL A 304 -21.73 30.96 -10.90
CA VAL A 304 -21.61 31.41 -9.51
C VAL A 304 -22.19 32.81 -9.33
N GLY A 305 -21.91 33.74 -10.24
CA GLY A 305 -22.46 35.10 -10.18
C GLY A 305 -23.99 35.15 -10.30
N ALA A 306 -24.60 34.27 -11.11
CA ALA A 306 -26.04 34.11 -11.18
C ALA A 306 -26.64 33.61 -9.85
N LEU A 307 -25.98 32.63 -9.21
CA LEU A 307 -26.38 32.11 -7.89
C LEU A 307 -26.22 33.16 -6.78
N VAL A 308 -25.15 33.96 -6.81
CA VAL A 308 -24.96 35.10 -5.88
C VAL A 308 -26.09 36.12 -5.98
N MET A 309 -26.67 36.32 -7.16
CA MET A 309 -27.86 37.16 -7.38
C MET A 309 -29.19 36.43 -7.12
N GLY A 310 -29.15 35.15 -6.74
CA GLY A 310 -30.32 34.33 -6.44
C GLY A 310 -31.08 33.82 -7.65
N TYR A 311 -30.41 33.66 -8.80
CA TYR A 311 -31.00 33.11 -10.02
C TYR A 311 -30.57 31.67 -10.26
N ASN A 312 -31.45 30.86 -10.83
CA ASN A 312 -31.15 29.51 -11.29
C ASN A 312 -30.34 29.58 -12.61
N PRO A 313 -29.06 29.14 -12.64
CA PRO A 313 -28.21 29.22 -13.83
C PRO A 313 -28.80 28.51 -15.04
N ALA A 314 -29.52 27.39 -14.84
CA ALA A 314 -30.16 26.64 -15.93
C ALA A 314 -31.25 27.45 -16.67
N THR A 315 -31.71 28.56 -16.08
CA THR A 315 -32.70 29.47 -16.68
C THR A 315 -32.06 30.69 -17.34
N VAL A 316 -30.72 30.78 -17.36
CA VAL A 316 -29.93 31.76 -18.10
C VAL A 316 -29.41 31.05 -19.37
N PRO A 317 -30.11 31.16 -20.53
CA PRO A 317 -29.91 30.22 -21.63
C PRO A 317 -28.50 30.16 -22.20
N TYR A 318 -27.75 31.28 -22.16
CA TYR A 318 -26.40 31.30 -22.71
C TYR A 318 -25.38 30.50 -21.87
N LEU A 319 -25.63 30.22 -20.59
CA LEU A 319 -24.71 29.43 -19.75
C LEU A 319 -24.65 27.99 -20.24
N GLY A 320 -25.79 27.32 -20.32
CA GLY A 320 -25.84 25.94 -20.84
C GLY A 320 -25.41 25.83 -22.30
N TRP A 321 -25.61 26.87 -23.11
CA TRP A 321 -25.07 26.89 -24.48
C TRP A 321 -23.55 27.07 -24.51
N ALA A 322 -23.00 27.96 -23.68
CA ALA A 322 -21.56 28.17 -23.58
C ALA A 322 -20.85 26.90 -23.09
N ALA A 323 -21.38 26.26 -22.05
CA ALA A 323 -20.89 24.97 -21.57
C ALA A 323 -20.98 23.89 -22.67
N GLY A 324 -22.13 23.79 -23.35
CA GLY A 324 -22.36 22.80 -24.42
C GLY A 324 -21.45 22.95 -25.64
N VAL A 325 -20.86 24.12 -25.89
CA VAL A 325 -19.85 24.33 -26.95
C VAL A 325 -18.40 24.28 -26.44
N GLY A 326 -18.20 24.02 -25.14
CA GLY A 326 -16.88 23.82 -24.53
C GLY A 326 -16.15 25.10 -24.10
N LEU A 327 -16.86 26.19 -23.79
CA LEU A 327 -16.26 27.42 -23.25
C LEU A 327 -15.91 27.35 -21.76
N GLY A 328 -16.42 26.36 -21.04
CA GLY A 328 -16.31 26.21 -19.58
C GLY A 328 -17.40 25.29 -19.04
N THR A 329 -17.62 25.29 -17.72
CA THR A 329 -18.64 24.45 -17.07
C THR A 329 -19.75 25.25 -16.37
N ASP A 330 -21.00 24.83 -16.53
CA ASP A 330 -22.15 25.26 -15.71
C ASP A 330 -22.58 24.19 -14.69
N ASP A 331 -21.86 23.07 -14.63
CA ASP A 331 -22.08 21.99 -13.67
C ASP A 331 -21.41 22.34 -12.33
N VAL A 332 -22.23 22.65 -11.33
CA VAL A 332 -21.77 23.02 -9.98
C VAL A 332 -21.01 21.91 -9.25
N THR A 333 -21.12 20.65 -9.69
CA THR A 333 -20.30 19.55 -9.16
C THR A 333 -18.84 19.66 -9.59
N GLN A 334 -18.56 20.42 -10.66
CA GLN A 334 -17.24 20.70 -11.21
C GLN A 334 -16.76 22.13 -10.89
N ILE A 335 -17.42 22.85 -9.98
CA ILE A 335 -17.05 24.23 -9.60
C ILE A 335 -16.73 24.28 -8.11
N THR A 336 -15.49 24.59 -7.76
CA THR A 336 -15.06 24.83 -6.37
C THR A 336 -15.09 26.32 -6.09
N VAL A 337 -15.77 26.73 -5.01
CA VAL A 337 -15.86 28.14 -4.61
C VAL A 337 -14.87 28.42 -3.48
N ARG A 338 -13.88 29.27 -3.73
CA ARG A 338 -12.84 29.67 -2.77
C ARG A 338 -13.19 30.99 -2.08
N GLY A 339 -12.75 31.15 -0.84
CA GLY A 339 -13.07 32.32 -0.02
C GLY A 339 -14.45 32.21 0.61
N LEU A 340 -15.36 33.13 0.29
CA LEU A 340 -16.73 33.13 0.80
C LEU A 340 -17.62 32.20 -0.03
N ARG A 341 -18.45 31.39 0.64
CA ARG A 341 -19.45 30.54 -0.04
C ARG A 341 -20.60 31.38 -0.60
N VAL A 342 -21.26 30.87 -1.64
CA VAL A 342 -22.44 31.52 -2.24
C VAL A 342 -23.51 31.80 -1.20
N SER A 343 -23.83 30.84 -0.31
CA SER A 343 -24.80 31.01 0.78
C SER A 343 -24.52 32.21 1.70
N GLN A 344 -23.24 32.59 1.88
CA GLN A 344 -22.79 33.67 2.78
C GLN A 344 -22.91 35.07 2.15
N VAL A 345 -23.04 35.13 0.82
CA VAL A 345 -23.05 36.38 0.04
C VAL A 345 -24.31 36.56 -0.80
N ARG A 346 -25.09 35.48 -1.00
CA ARG A 346 -26.27 35.48 -1.86
C ARG A 346 -27.25 36.57 -1.47
N ARG A 347 -27.72 37.29 -2.49
CA ARG A 347 -28.82 38.25 -2.38
C ARG A 347 -29.73 38.15 -3.57
N ASP A 348 -30.98 37.89 -3.27
CA ASP A 348 -32.04 37.70 -4.26
C ASP A 348 -32.40 39.00 -5.00
N PHE A 349 -31.71 39.29 -6.10
CA PHE A 349 -31.99 40.44 -6.96
C PHE A 349 -33.34 40.29 -7.65
N PRO A 350 -34.15 41.35 -7.86
CA PRO A 350 -35.47 41.24 -8.50
C PRO A 350 -35.42 40.46 -9.82
N ALA A 351 -36.45 39.68 -10.12
CA ALA A 351 -36.50 38.94 -11.38
C ALA A 351 -36.36 39.91 -12.58
N PRO A 352 -35.43 39.65 -13.52
CA PRO A 352 -35.22 40.52 -14.66
C PRO A 352 -36.48 40.56 -15.53
N ARG A 353 -36.83 41.75 -16.06
CA ARG A 353 -37.99 41.93 -16.94
C ARG A 353 -37.67 41.37 -18.34
N GLY A 354 -37.77 40.05 -18.53
CA GLY A 354 -37.35 39.36 -19.76
C GLY A 354 -38.25 38.20 -20.19
N ASN A 355 -37.98 37.62 -21.37
CA ASN A 355 -38.71 36.46 -21.91
C ASN A 355 -37.74 35.39 -22.50
N PRO A 356 -37.54 34.24 -21.83
CA PRO A 356 -37.95 33.97 -20.45
C PRO A 356 -37.07 34.75 -19.45
N PRO A 357 -37.63 35.20 -18.32
CA PRO A 357 -36.82 35.81 -17.26
C PRO A 357 -36.01 34.74 -16.54
N ALA A 358 -34.80 35.08 -16.09
CA ALA A 358 -34.04 34.22 -15.17
C ALA A 358 -34.91 33.96 -13.92
N GLN A 359 -35.09 32.69 -13.59
CA GLN A 359 -35.95 32.24 -12.50
C GLN A 359 -35.16 32.18 -11.20
N ARG A 360 -35.86 32.10 -10.06
CA ARG A 360 -35.23 31.97 -8.75
C ARG A 360 -34.60 30.60 -8.59
N ALA A 361 -33.37 30.59 -8.05
CA ALA A 361 -32.82 29.37 -7.46
C ALA A 361 -33.52 29.10 -6.13
N GLU A 362 -33.63 27.82 -5.80
CA GLU A 362 -34.11 27.36 -4.50
C GLU A 362 -33.17 27.86 -3.38
N ALA A 363 -33.63 27.96 -2.13
CA ALA A 363 -32.92 28.66 -1.05
C ALA A 363 -32.89 27.88 0.28
N ILE A 364 -33.36 26.64 0.26
CA ILE A 364 -33.33 25.75 1.41
C ILE A 364 -31.96 25.04 1.36
N PRO A 365 -31.13 25.16 2.40
CA PRO A 365 -29.85 24.47 2.42
C PRO A 365 -30.05 22.95 2.64
N PRO A 366 -29.09 22.14 2.18
CA PRO A 366 -29.03 20.73 2.53
C PRO A 366 -28.77 20.55 4.04
N SER A 367 -28.71 19.31 4.48
CA SER A 367 -28.15 18.91 5.77
C SER A 367 -26.80 18.21 5.57
N ALA A 368 -25.92 18.33 6.56
CA ALA A 368 -24.64 17.62 6.62
C ALA A 368 -24.39 17.16 8.05
N ALA A 369 -23.88 15.95 8.22
CA ALA A 369 -23.44 15.41 9.50
C ALA A 369 -22.26 14.47 9.28
N ILE A 370 -21.12 14.72 9.94
CA ILE A 370 -20.00 13.77 9.94
C ILE A 370 -20.40 12.58 10.81
N ALA A 371 -20.47 11.42 10.18
CA ALA A 371 -20.77 10.14 10.81
C ALA A 371 -19.51 9.49 11.42
N THR A 372 -18.35 9.63 10.79
CA THR A 372 -17.06 9.20 11.37
C THR A 372 -15.93 10.01 10.75
N PRO A 373 -14.84 10.33 11.47
CA PRO A 373 -14.61 10.07 12.90
C PRO A 373 -15.45 11.00 13.79
N GLY A 374 -15.55 10.66 15.08
CA GLY A 374 -16.21 11.47 16.10
C GLY A 374 -15.31 12.57 16.67
N GLU A 375 -15.89 13.44 17.51
CA GLU A 375 -15.18 14.57 18.11
C GLU A 375 -14.15 14.07 19.14
N GLY A 376 -12.92 14.56 19.05
CA GLY A 376 -11.78 14.21 19.90
C GLY A 376 -11.15 12.84 19.60
N HIS A 377 -11.54 12.18 18.51
CA HIS A 377 -10.98 10.87 18.16
C HIS A 377 -9.50 10.96 17.85
N VAL A 378 -8.72 9.96 18.27
CA VAL A 378 -7.35 9.78 17.78
C VAL A 378 -7.41 9.00 16.47
N VAL A 379 -6.82 9.56 15.42
CA VAL A 379 -6.84 9.01 14.07
C VAL A 379 -5.42 8.85 13.53
N LEU A 380 -5.28 7.95 12.56
CA LEU A 380 -4.07 7.84 11.75
C LEU A 380 -3.91 9.06 10.85
N GLU A 381 -2.74 9.14 10.24
CA GLU A 381 -2.46 10.14 9.21
C GLU A 381 -3.38 9.96 8.00
N ASP A 382 -3.67 8.72 7.60
CA ASP A 382 -4.73 8.45 6.63
C ASP A 382 -6.02 8.08 7.36
N VAL A 383 -7.04 8.92 7.26
CA VAL A 383 -8.32 8.70 7.95
C VAL A 383 -9.49 8.64 6.99
N ALA A 384 -10.29 7.58 7.07
CA ALA A 384 -11.56 7.50 6.38
C ALA A 384 -12.62 8.35 7.10
N VAL A 385 -13.16 9.36 6.40
CA VAL A 385 -14.24 10.22 6.86
C VAL A 385 -15.51 9.91 6.10
N GLN A 386 -16.63 9.75 6.80
CA GLN A 386 -17.95 9.54 6.23
C GLN A 386 -18.91 10.61 6.72
N ALA A 387 -19.75 11.12 5.82
CA ALA A 387 -20.80 12.05 6.14
C ALA A 387 -22.17 11.56 5.64
N ALA A 388 -23.21 11.92 6.38
CA ALA A 388 -24.59 11.87 5.91
C ALA A 388 -24.98 13.26 5.40
N ALA A 389 -25.59 13.31 4.22
CA ALA A 389 -26.14 14.53 3.67
C ALA A 389 -27.46 14.25 2.97
N SER A 390 -28.44 15.14 3.16
CA SER A 390 -29.73 15.07 2.50
C SER A 390 -30.28 16.46 2.22
N ASP A 391 -31.07 16.58 1.17
CA ASP A 391 -31.65 17.84 0.70
C ASP A 391 -33.12 17.64 0.29
N ASN A 392 -33.90 18.71 0.14
CA ASN A 392 -35.29 18.64 -0.34
C ASN A 392 -35.43 18.38 -1.83
N ASP A 393 -34.38 18.61 -2.63
CA ASP A 393 -34.31 18.28 -4.04
C ASP A 393 -33.15 17.33 -4.32
N THR A 394 -31.90 17.80 -4.21
CA THR A 394 -30.70 17.01 -4.53
C THR A 394 -29.46 17.63 -3.89
N VAL A 395 -28.69 16.82 -3.16
CA VAL A 395 -27.31 17.15 -2.80
C VAL A 395 -26.44 17.03 -4.05
N SER A 396 -25.79 18.11 -4.47
CA SER A 396 -24.91 18.15 -5.64
C SER A 396 -23.54 17.56 -5.35
N LYS A 397 -22.98 17.87 -4.18
CA LYS A 397 -21.68 17.35 -3.71
C LYS A 397 -21.50 17.50 -2.20
N VAL A 398 -20.60 16.69 -1.64
CA VAL A 398 -20.03 16.87 -0.31
C VAL A 398 -18.52 17.07 -0.45
N GLU A 399 -18.04 18.17 0.10
CA GLU A 399 -16.61 18.49 0.17
C GLU A 399 -16.07 18.14 1.55
N PHE A 400 -14.94 17.43 1.60
CA PHE A 400 -14.24 17.08 2.83
C PHE A 400 -12.97 17.91 2.97
N TYR A 401 -12.76 18.47 4.15
CA TYR A 401 -11.62 19.32 4.47
C TYR A 401 -10.86 18.81 5.69
N ALA A 402 -9.56 19.05 5.71
CA ALA A 402 -8.69 18.98 6.89
C ALA A 402 -8.17 20.39 7.19
N GLY A 403 -8.61 20.98 8.30
CA GLY A 403 -8.43 22.42 8.54
C GLY A 403 -9.13 23.26 7.48
N ASP A 404 -8.33 24.08 6.76
CA ASP A 404 -8.80 24.91 5.64
C ASP A 404 -8.52 24.26 4.27
N GLU A 405 -7.85 23.11 4.24
CA GLU A 405 -7.46 22.43 3.00
C GLU A 405 -8.57 21.50 2.51
N LEU A 406 -8.98 21.67 1.26
CA LEU A 406 -9.92 20.75 0.59
C LEU A 406 -9.18 19.46 0.23
N GLN A 407 -9.67 18.34 0.76
CA GLN A 407 -9.06 17.03 0.62
C GLN A 407 -9.79 16.15 -0.41
N ALA A 408 -11.13 16.22 -0.46
CA ALA A 408 -11.91 15.42 -1.40
C ALA A 408 -13.28 16.06 -1.75
N ILE A 409 -13.80 15.72 -2.92
CA ILE A 409 -15.16 16.05 -3.37
C ILE A 409 -15.89 14.76 -3.74
N VAL A 410 -17.05 14.50 -3.14
CA VAL A 410 -17.87 13.31 -3.40
C VAL A 410 -19.25 13.73 -3.90
N THR A 411 -19.64 13.27 -5.09
CA THR A 411 -20.85 13.73 -5.80
C THR A 411 -22.04 12.77 -5.70
N ALA A 412 -21.88 11.63 -5.03
CA ALA A 412 -22.96 10.65 -4.82
C ALA A 412 -22.77 9.88 -3.50
N PRO A 413 -23.86 9.45 -2.83
CA PRO A 413 -23.77 8.64 -1.62
C PRO A 413 -23.29 7.19 -1.92
N PRO A 414 -22.62 6.51 -0.97
CA PRO A 414 -22.25 7.01 0.36
C PRO A 414 -21.14 8.08 0.29
N TYR A 415 -21.33 9.19 1.01
CA TYR A 415 -20.35 10.27 1.03
C TYR A 415 -19.20 9.90 1.96
N ARG A 416 -18.15 9.29 1.41
CA ARG A 416 -16.97 8.82 2.14
C ARG A 416 -15.70 9.14 1.36
N ALA A 417 -14.65 9.58 2.06
CA ALA A 417 -13.33 9.82 1.51
C ALA A 417 -12.24 9.49 2.54
N THR A 418 -11.05 9.11 2.09
CA THR A 418 -9.85 9.03 2.94
C THR A 418 -9.11 10.36 2.84
N LEU A 419 -8.80 10.99 3.97
CA LEU A 419 -8.08 12.26 4.04
C LEU A 419 -6.64 12.02 4.52
N ASP A 420 -5.70 12.77 3.94
CA ASP A 420 -4.29 12.80 4.36
C ASP A 420 -4.10 13.89 5.43
N LEU A 421 -3.74 13.46 6.64
CA LEU A 421 -3.47 14.27 7.82
C LEU A 421 -2.00 14.21 8.24
N SER A 422 -1.09 13.76 7.36
CA SER A 422 0.34 13.66 7.66
C SER A 422 0.96 15.00 8.08
N ALA A 423 0.43 16.13 7.58
CA ALA A 423 0.82 17.47 8.00
C ALA A 423 0.45 17.82 9.46
N HIS A 424 -0.44 17.03 10.09
CA HIS A 424 -1.03 17.28 11.40
C HIS A 424 -0.57 16.29 12.48
N ARG A 425 0.43 15.43 12.22
CA ARG A 425 0.98 14.46 13.18
C ARG A 425 1.22 15.06 14.57
N GLY A 426 0.70 14.41 15.60
CA GLY A 426 0.81 14.83 17.01
C GLY A 426 0.01 16.10 17.36
N GLN A 427 -0.88 16.55 16.47
CA GLN A 427 -1.70 17.75 16.66
C GLN A 427 -3.17 17.44 16.42
N ALA A 428 -4.03 18.29 16.96
CA ALA A 428 -5.45 18.26 16.64
C ALA A 428 -5.71 18.95 15.29
N VAL A 429 -6.59 18.39 14.47
CA VAL A 429 -7.06 18.97 13.20
C VAL A 429 -8.58 18.92 13.14
N THR A 430 -9.20 19.99 12.65
CA THR A 430 -10.64 20.05 12.43
C THR A 430 -10.97 19.51 11.04
N LEU A 431 -11.63 18.36 10.98
CA LEU A 431 -12.23 17.82 9.77
C LEU A 431 -13.57 18.49 9.53
N ARG A 432 -13.89 18.82 8.28
CA ARG A 432 -15.20 19.41 7.92
C ARG A 432 -15.80 18.66 6.74
N ALA A 433 -17.10 18.45 6.79
CA ALA A 433 -17.89 17.98 5.65
C ALA A 433 -18.91 19.06 5.31
N VAL A 434 -18.82 19.60 4.09
CA VAL A 434 -19.72 20.65 3.60
C VAL A 434 -20.56 20.07 2.47
N ALA A 435 -21.87 19.92 2.69
CA ALA A 435 -22.81 19.48 1.68
C ALA A 435 -23.36 20.69 0.91
N TYR A 436 -23.47 20.56 -0.40
CA TYR A 436 -24.02 21.57 -1.30
C TYR A 436 -25.23 21.02 -2.06
N ASP A 437 -26.18 21.88 -2.39
CA ASP A 437 -27.25 21.60 -3.37
C ASP A 437 -26.88 22.13 -4.76
N LEU A 438 -27.81 22.06 -5.72
CA LEU A 438 -27.62 22.59 -7.09
C LEU A 438 -27.58 24.13 -7.16
N ALA A 439 -28.03 24.83 -6.10
CA ALA A 439 -27.98 26.28 -5.98
C ALA A 439 -26.76 26.77 -5.19
N LEU A 440 -25.85 25.87 -4.81
CA LEU A 440 -24.74 26.11 -3.90
C LEU A 440 -25.18 26.73 -2.55
N ASN A 441 -26.40 26.43 -2.10
CA ASN A 441 -26.72 26.51 -0.68
C ASN A 441 -25.96 25.38 0.03
N ASP A 442 -25.51 25.63 1.26
CA ASP A 442 -24.68 24.69 1.99
C ASP A 442 -25.10 24.51 3.44
N ALA A 443 -24.74 23.33 3.96
CA ALA A 443 -24.65 23.06 5.38
C ALA A 443 -23.32 22.35 5.66
N GLU A 444 -22.78 22.56 6.85
CA GLU A 444 -21.54 21.95 7.27
C GLU A 444 -21.67 21.29 8.65
N ASP A 445 -20.92 20.21 8.84
CA ASP A 445 -20.59 19.67 10.14
C ASP A 445 -19.05 19.55 10.24
N SER A 446 -18.55 19.57 11.46
CA SER A 446 -17.12 19.55 11.74
C SER A 446 -16.79 18.67 12.93
N ARG A 447 -15.62 18.04 12.88
CA ARG A 447 -15.08 17.20 13.96
C ARG A 447 -13.62 17.54 14.20
N THR A 448 -13.23 17.79 15.44
CA THR A 448 -11.81 17.86 15.77
C THR A 448 -11.29 16.46 16.06
N VAL A 449 -10.19 16.05 15.46
CA VAL A 449 -9.50 14.78 15.74
C VAL A 449 -8.07 15.03 16.16
N GLU A 450 -7.48 14.16 16.97
CA GLU A 450 -6.06 14.15 17.29
C GLU A 450 -5.34 13.19 16.33
N VAL A 451 -4.28 13.63 15.65
CA VAL A 451 -3.51 12.75 14.76
C VAL A 451 -2.37 12.12 15.56
N ILE A 452 -2.28 10.79 15.54
CA ILE A 452 -1.24 10.07 16.30
C ILE A 452 0.17 10.48 15.86
N GLN A 453 1.12 10.44 16.79
CA GLN A 453 2.53 10.61 16.51
C GLN A 453 3.22 9.24 16.52
N SER A 454 3.59 8.75 15.34
CA SER A 454 4.32 7.48 15.23
C SER A 454 5.63 7.49 16.04
N PRO A 455 6.00 6.35 16.64
CA PRO A 455 7.27 6.21 17.34
C PRO A 455 8.46 6.34 16.39
N ALA A 456 9.66 6.52 16.96
CA ALA A 456 10.89 6.43 16.16
C ALA A 456 11.08 4.98 15.64
N PRO A 457 11.71 4.78 14.47
CA PRO A 457 11.98 3.43 13.96
C PRO A 457 12.65 2.53 14.99
N GLY A 458 12.17 1.30 15.11
CA GLY A 458 12.63 0.28 16.06
C GLY A 458 12.21 0.56 17.51
N THR A 459 11.17 1.36 17.73
CA THR A 459 10.62 1.62 19.07
C THR A 459 9.10 1.43 19.08
N ALA A 460 8.55 1.16 20.26
CA ALA A 460 7.10 1.14 20.46
C ALA A 460 6.65 2.25 21.42
N SER A 461 5.46 2.79 21.17
CA SER A 461 4.83 3.83 22.00
C SER A 461 3.41 3.46 22.39
N ILE A 462 2.88 4.17 23.37
CA ILE A 462 1.48 4.06 23.78
C ILE A 462 0.89 5.43 24.07
N GLN A 463 -0.35 5.64 23.64
CA GLN A 463 -1.16 6.81 23.94
C GLN A 463 -2.51 6.36 24.54
N THR A 464 -2.93 7.02 25.62
CA THR A 464 -4.31 6.90 26.11
C THR A 464 -5.16 7.94 25.39
N ALA A 465 -6.25 7.49 24.80
CA ALA A 465 -7.15 8.24 23.95
C ALA A 465 -8.62 8.03 24.35
N THR A 466 -9.52 8.75 23.70
CA THR A 466 -10.96 8.47 23.74
C THR A 466 -11.41 8.06 22.35
N ILE A 467 -12.15 6.96 22.25
CA ILE A 467 -12.88 6.57 21.04
C ILE A 467 -14.38 6.69 21.32
N SER A 468 -15.14 7.23 20.37
CA SER A 468 -16.60 7.23 20.46
C SER A 468 -17.16 6.22 19.48
N ILE A 469 -18.05 5.37 19.94
CA ILE A 469 -18.69 4.35 19.12
C ILE A 469 -20.21 4.51 19.29
N PRO A 470 -21.01 4.55 18.21
CA PRO A 470 -22.45 4.51 18.32
C PRO A 470 -22.87 3.25 19.08
N THR A 471 -23.55 3.45 20.19
CA THR A 471 -23.86 2.38 21.14
C THR A 471 -25.34 2.34 21.40
N TYR A 472 -25.93 1.16 21.21
CA TYR A 472 -27.31 0.92 21.58
C TYR A 472 -27.49 1.01 23.10
N PRO A 473 -28.62 1.54 23.61
CA PRO A 473 -28.82 1.84 25.03
C PRO A 473 -29.08 0.59 25.89
N TYR A 474 -28.37 -0.51 25.67
CA TYR A 474 -28.57 -1.80 26.35
C TYR A 474 -28.32 -1.73 27.85
N ALA A 475 -27.41 -0.85 28.30
CA ALA A 475 -26.97 -0.79 29.70
C ALA A 475 -28.12 -0.53 30.68
N GLY A 476 -29.13 0.24 30.27
CA GLY A 476 -30.32 0.55 31.09
C GLY A 476 -31.29 -0.64 31.26
N PHE A 477 -31.09 -1.72 30.51
CA PHE A 477 -31.94 -2.91 30.49
C PHE A 477 -31.21 -4.16 31.02
N LEU A 478 -29.98 -4.00 31.53
CA LEU A 478 -29.25 -5.09 32.15
C LEU A 478 -29.70 -5.30 33.60
N GLU A 479 -29.93 -6.56 33.96
CA GLU A 479 -30.04 -7.02 35.34
C GLU A 479 -28.90 -7.98 35.67
N SER A 480 -28.68 -8.23 36.96
CA SER A 480 -27.63 -9.12 37.42
C SER A 480 -28.23 -10.36 38.08
N ASP A 481 -27.59 -11.50 37.85
CA ASP A 481 -27.79 -12.74 38.61
C ASP A 481 -26.41 -13.27 39.04
N THR A 482 -26.39 -14.34 39.83
CA THR A 482 -25.13 -14.95 40.29
C THR A 482 -25.09 -16.41 39.88
N ASP A 483 -23.98 -16.80 39.26
CA ASP A 483 -23.64 -18.20 39.08
C ASP A 483 -22.97 -18.70 40.38
N PRO A 484 -23.63 -19.58 41.15
CA PRO A 484 -23.11 -20.08 42.41
C PRO A 484 -21.96 -21.08 42.24
N GLU A 485 -21.75 -21.67 41.05
CA GLU A 485 -20.65 -22.60 40.79
C GLU A 485 -19.32 -21.84 40.75
N TYR A 486 -19.30 -20.69 40.09
CA TYR A 486 -18.09 -19.87 39.92
C TYR A 486 -18.00 -18.71 40.91
N ASN A 487 -19.08 -18.43 41.66
CA ASN A 487 -19.23 -17.23 42.49
C ASN A 487 -19.01 -15.95 41.65
N ILE A 488 -19.58 -15.93 40.44
CA ILE A 488 -19.51 -14.82 39.48
C ILE A 488 -20.89 -14.19 39.36
N THR A 489 -20.96 -12.86 39.53
CA THR A 489 -22.13 -12.08 39.13
C THR A 489 -22.07 -11.84 37.63
N TYR A 490 -23.06 -12.33 36.89
CA TYR A 490 -23.20 -12.08 35.46
C TYR A 490 -24.41 -11.20 35.19
N ARG A 491 -24.41 -10.49 34.06
CA ARG A 491 -25.57 -9.70 33.64
C ARG A 491 -26.38 -10.43 32.57
N TYR A 492 -27.66 -10.11 32.49
CA TYR A 492 -28.56 -10.53 31.42
C TYR A 492 -29.40 -9.34 30.95
N LEU A 493 -29.79 -9.34 29.69
CA LEU A 493 -30.65 -8.29 29.14
C LEU A 493 -32.12 -8.63 29.34
N LYS A 494 -32.91 -7.67 29.78
CA LYS A 494 -34.37 -7.73 29.66
C LYS A 494 -34.80 -7.50 28.21
N ARG A 495 -34.62 -8.52 27.37
CA ARG A 495 -34.76 -8.37 25.92
C ARG A 495 -36.10 -7.78 25.48
N SER A 496 -37.21 -8.30 25.99
CA SER A 496 -38.53 -7.76 25.64
C SER A 496 -38.71 -6.29 26.05
N GLU A 497 -38.13 -5.84 27.16
CA GLU A 497 -38.19 -4.41 27.56
C GLU A 497 -37.31 -3.55 26.65
N TYR A 498 -36.11 -4.04 26.30
CA TYR A 498 -35.17 -3.40 25.39
C TYR A 498 -35.77 -3.23 23.99
N GLU A 499 -36.28 -4.30 23.38
CA GLU A 499 -36.86 -4.27 22.03
C GLU A 499 -38.11 -3.39 21.96
N ASN A 500 -38.99 -3.47 22.97
CA ASN A 500 -40.20 -2.61 23.03
C ASN A 500 -39.88 -1.11 23.16
N SER A 501 -38.65 -0.75 23.54
CA SER A 501 -38.21 0.65 23.58
C SER A 501 -37.88 1.24 22.21
N ASN A 502 -37.82 0.42 21.15
CA ASN A 502 -37.33 0.79 19.81
C ASN A 502 -35.96 1.48 19.89
N PRO A 503 -34.94 0.75 20.37
CA PRO A 503 -33.66 1.34 20.72
C PRO A 503 -32.95 1.84 19.45
N THR A 504 -32.34 3.02 19.53
CA THR A 504 -31.50 3.60 18.49
C THR A 504 -30.14 3.91 19.09
N PRO A 505 -29.04 3.74 18.34
CA PRO A 505 -27.71 3.96 18.87
C PRO A 505 -27.45 5.44 19.11
N SER A 506 -26.61 5.74 20.10
CA SER A 506 -26.13 7.09 20.38
C SER A 506 -24.63 7.05 20.64
N TRP A 507 -23.92 8.13 20.33
CA TRP A 507 -22.48 8.21 20.56
C TRP A 507 -22.14 8.03 22.03
N GLN A 508 -21.29 7.05 22.33
CA GLN A 508 -20.74 6.81 23.65
C GLN A 508 -19.21 6.80 23.57
N ASN A 509 -18.57 7.48 24.53
CA ASN A 509 -17.12 7.54 24.65
C ASN A 509 -16.60 6.36 25.47
N TYR A 510 -15.48 5.80 25.02
CA TYR A 510 -14.74 4.72 25.65
C TYR A 510 -13.27 5.13 25.77
N THR A 511 -12.61 4.72 26.85
CA THR A 511 -11.16 4.81 26.96
C THR A 511 -10.50 3.88 25.94
N ALA A 512 -9.58 4.39 25.13
CA ALA A 512 -8.77 3.62 24.19
C ALA A 512 -7.29 3.67 24.59
N LEU A 513 -6.63 2.51 24.59
CA LEU A 513 -5.17 2.42 24.75
C LEU A 513 -4.59 2.04 23.38
N VAL A 514 -3.90 2.98 22.73
CA VAL A 514 -3.35 2.80 21.39
C VAL A 514 -1.86 2.54 21.50
N LEU A 515 -1.43 1.32 21.17
CA LEU A 515 -0.04 0.90 21.10
C LEU A 515 0.41 0.96 19.65
N GLU A 516 1.64 1.38 19.39
CA GLU A 516 2.18 1.47 18.02
C GLU A 516 3.67 1.08 17.99
N ASN A 517 4.10 0.39 16.95
CA ASN A 517 5.50 0.20 16.55
C ASN A 517 5.68 0.44 15.04
N ASP A 518 6.77 -0.05 14.44
CA ASP A 518 7.02 0.11 13.00
C ASP A 518 5.96 -0.57 12.11
N TYR A 519 5.36 -1.66 12.57
CA TYR A 519 4.55 -2.58 11.77
C TYR A 519 3.06 -2.61 12.15
N LEU A 520 2.74 -2.43 13.44
CA LEU A 520 1.39 -2.57 13.97
C LEU A 520 0.96 -1.31 14.75
N GLN A 521 -0.32 -0.99 14.64
CA GLN A 521 -1.04 -0.16 15.60
C GLN A 521 -2.17 -0.99 16.21
N VAL A 522 -2.23 -1.06 17.54
CA VAL A 522 -3.17 -1.90 18.28
C VAL A 522 -3.99 -1.05 19.25
N THR A 523 -5.31 -1.13 19.17
CA THR A 523 -6.23 -0.40 20.05
C THR A 523 -6.87 -1.36 21.05
N LEU A 524 -6.73 -1.08 22.34
CA LEU A 524 -7.41 -1.83 23.42
C LEU A 524 -8.56 -1.03 24.01
N LEU A 525 -9.66 -1.70 24.38
CA LEU A 525 -10.82 -1.10 25.05
C LEU A 525 -11.05 -1.74 26.43
N PRO A 526 -10.46 -1.17 27.51
CA PRO A 526 -10.62 -1.68 28.87
C PRO A 526 -12.08 -1.82 29.32
N GLU A 527 -12.94 -0.89 28.92
CA GLU A 527 -14.34 -0.84 29.35
C GLU A 527 -15.24 -1.89 28.69
N LEU A 528 -14.78 -2.55 27.62
CA LEU A 528 -15.50 -3.58 26.88
C LEU A 528 -14.75 -4.93 26.95
N GLY A 529 -14.54 -5.46 28.16
CA GLY A 529 -13.87 -6.75 28.38
C GLY A 529 -12.35 -6.71 28.27
N GLY A 530 -11.73 -5.52 28.21
CA GLY A 530 -10.30 -5.41 27.93
C GLY A 530 -9.91 -5.97 26.56
N ARG A 531 -10.82 -5.93 25.58
CA ARG A 531 -10.59 -6.52 24.26
C ARG A 531 -9.51 -5.79 23.46
N VAL A 532 -8.88 -6.51 22.55
CA VAL A 532 -8.14 -5.90 21.44
C VAL A 532 -9.17 -5.50 20.39
N TYR A 533 -9.46 -4.21 20.23
CA TYR A 533 -10.50 -3.73 19.32
C TYR A 533 -10.03 -3.59 17.88
N GLN A 534 -8.79 -3.15 17.66
CA GLN A 534 -8.19 -3.01 16.34
C GLN A 534 -6.76 -3.55 16.35
N MET A 535 -6.33 -4.08 15.21
CA MET A 535 -4.95 -4.42 14.89
C MET A 535 -4.70 -3.98 13.44
N ILE A 536 -4.20 -2.76 13.29
CA ILE A 536 -3.88 -2.18 12.00
C ILE A 536 -2.49 -2.61 11.60
N TYR A 537 -2.40 -3.22 10.41
CA TYR A 537 -1.15 -3.60 9.78
C TYR A 537 -0.64 -2.43 8.93
N LYS A 538 0.36 -1.70 9.44
CA LYS A 538 0.85 -0.45 8.86
C LYS A 538 1.37 -0.58 7.41
N PRO A 539 2.00 -1.70 7.00
CA PRO A 539 2.41 -1.91 5.61
C PRO A 539 1.25 -1.85 4.59
N THR A 540 0.05 -2.33 4.94
CA THR A 540 -1.14 -2.24 4.08
C THR A 540 -2.05 -1.06 4.45
N GLY A 541 -1.96 -0.59 5.69
CA GLY A 541 -2.85 0.43 6.27
C GLY A 541 -4.20 -0.12 6.73
N HIS A 542 -4.42 -1.43 6.65
CA HIS A 542 -5.72 -2.04 6.91
C HIS A 542 -5.85 -2.56 8.35
N ASN A 543 -7.07 -2.55 8.88
CA ASN A 543 -7.39 -3.22 10.13
C ASN A 543 -7.71 -4.69 9.85
N GLU A 544 -7.05 -5.58 10.57
CA GLU A 544 -7.08 -7.01 10.30
C GLU A 544 -8.15 -7.72 11.14
N LEU A 545 -8.55 -7.08 12.22
CA LEU A 545 -9.68 -7.49 13.03
C LEU A 545 -10.96 -6.85 12.51
N TYR A 546 -12.10 -7.51 12.71
CA TYR A 546 -13.38 -6.88 12.46
C TYR A 546 -13.66 -5.80 13.49
N GLN A 547 -14.03 -4.62 13.02
CA GLN A 547 -14.46 -3.50 13.84
C GLN A 547 -15.93 -3.21 13.56
N ASN A 548 -16.82 -3.56 14.49
CA ASN A 548 -18.23 -3.24 14.28
C ASN A 548 -18.43 -1.71 14.35
N PRO A 549 -19.13 -1.10 13.36
CA PRO A 549 -19.46 0.33 13.41
C PRO A 549 -20.38 0.70 14.56
N VAL A 550 -21.04 -0.27 15.22
CA VAL A 550 -21.94 -0.04 16.36
C VAL A 550 -21.71 -1.05 17.49
N ILE A 551 -22.00 -0.66 18.72
CA ILE A 551 -22.07 -1.57 19.87
C ILE A 551 -23.53 -2.01 20.06
N LYS A 552 -23.86 -3.23 19.61
CA LYS A 552 -25.23 -3.77 19.55
C LYS A 552 -25.34 -5.11 20.30
N PRO A 553 -26.34 -5.30 21.18
CA PRO A 553 -26.54 -6.56 21.91
C PRO A 553 -27.26 -7.60 21.05
N THR A 554 -26.61 -8.74 20.83
CA THR A 554 -27.14 -9.87 20.05
C THR A 554 -27.99 -10.82 20.91
N HIS A 555 -28.58 -11.85 20.27
CA HIS A 555 -29.26 -12.96 20.93
C HIS A 555 -28.31 -14.12 21.31
N TRP A 556 -27.01 -13.96 21.07
CA TRP A 556 -26.00 -14.98 21.29
C TRP A 556 -25.33 -14.86 22.67
N GLY A 557 -24.74 -15.96 23.13
CA GLY A 557 -24.13 -16.07 24.45
C GLY A 557 -24.60 -17.31 25.23
N PRO A 558 -24.00 -17.53 26.41
CA PRO A 558 -24.18 -18.76 27.18
C PRO A 558 -25.50 -18.83 27.98
N LEU A 559 -26.39 -17.84 27.88
CA LEU A 559 -27.69 -17.83 28.56
C LEU A 559 -28.82 -18.25 27.62
N ASP A 560 -30.04 -18.34 28.15
CA ASP A 560 -31.25 -18.46 27.33
C ASP A 560 -31.33 -17.29 26.32
N SER A 561 -31.83 -17.54 25.10
CA SER A 561 -31.90 -16.53 24.03
C SER A 561 -32.60 -15.23 24.40
N ASP A 562 -33.58 -15.28 25.32
CA ASP A 562 -34.31 -14.12 25.83
C ASP A 562 -33.52 -13.29 26.86
N LYS A 563 -32.42 -13.84 27.37
CA LYS A 563 -31.52 -13.25 28.39
C LYS A 563 -30.15 -12.88 27.82
N ASN A 564 -29.75 -13.52 26.73
CA ASN A 564 -28.50 -13.26 26.02
C ASN A 564 -28.37 -11.82 25.56
N TRP A 565 -27.12 -11.34 25.49
CA TRP A 565 -26.79 -9.96 25.18
C TRP A 565 -25.34 -9.75 24.74
N TRP A 566 -24.68 -10.78 24.22
CA TRP A 566 -23.32 -10.64 23.72
C TRP A 566 -23.20 -9.45 22.76
N LEU A 567 -22.24 -8.56 23.00
CA LEU A 567 -22.00 -7.40 22.14
C LEU A 567 -21.09 -7.81 21.00
N ALA A 568 -21.61 -7.73 19.78
CA ALA A 568 -20.81 -7.99 18.58
C ALA A 568 -19.88 -6.81 18.26
N ALA A 569 -19.05 -6.37 19.22
CA ALA A 569 -18.20 -5.18 19.03
C ALA A 569 -17.04 -5.41 18.04
N GLY A 570 -16.69 -6.67 17.75
CA GLY A 570 -15.47 -7.00 17.00
C GLY A 570 -14.24 -7.21 17.89
N GLY A 571 -13.09 -7.36 17.25
CA GLY A 571 -11.80 -7.49 17.91
C GLY A 571 -11.49 -8.90 18.45
N ILE A 572 -10.55 -8.97 19.41
CA ILE A 572 -10.20 -10.18 20.17
C ILE A 572 -10.75 -10.04 21.60
N GLU A 573 -11.59 -10.98 22.01
CA GLU A 573 -12.23 -11.04 23.32
C GLU A 573 -11.89 -12.31 24.10
N TRP A 574 -12.23 -12.29 25.39
CA TRP A 574 -11.90 -13.35 26.36
C TRP A 574 -13.17 -13.93 26.98
N GLY A 575 -13.47 -15.18 26.65
CA GLY A 575 -14.58 -15.93 27.24
C GLY A 575 -14.17 -16.65 28.52
N LEU A 576 -14.88 -16.37 29.62
CA LEU A 576 -14.69 -16.98 30.94
C LEU A 576 -16.00 -16.87 31.76
N PRO A 577 -16.40 -17.84 32.60
CA PRO A 577 -15.81 -19.16 32.82
C PRO A 577 -16.59 -20.31 32.14
N VAL A 578 -17.60 -19.97 31.34
CA VAL A 578 -18.50 -20.91 30.64
C VAL A 578 -18.24 -20.89 29.13
N GLU A 579 -18.98 -21.70 28.37
CA GLU A 579 -18.84 -21.85 26.92
C GLU A 579 -19.09 -20.55 26.14
N GLU A 580 -18.79 -20.61 24.84
CA GLU A 580 -18.97 -19.51 23.90
C GLU A 580 -18.21 -18.26 24.36
N HIS A 581 -18.93 -17.17 24.60
CA HIS A 581 -18.39 -15.87 24.96
C HIS A 581 -18.17 -15.73 26.48
N GLY A 582 -18.68 -16.64 27.31
CA GLY A 582 -18.60 -16.53 28.78
C GLY A 582 -19.41 -15.36 29.36
N TYR A 583 -19.02 -14.89 30.56
CA TYR A 583 -19.66 -13.78 31.28
C TYR A 583 -18.82 -12.49 31.30
N GLU A 584 -17.51 -12.58 31.09
CA GLU A 584 -16.56 -11.46 31.31
C GLU A 584 -16.19 -10.68 30.03
N TRP A 585 -16.69 -11.07 28.87
CA TRP A 585 -16.36 -10.51 27.55
C TRP A 585 -16.71 -9.01 27.37
N GLY A 586 -17.67 -8.51 28.15
CA GLY A 586 -18.22 -7.16 28.03
C GLY A 586 -18.16 -6.34 29.31
N GLU A 587 -17.64 -6.91 30.40
CA GLU A 587 -17.47 -6.20 31.66
C GLU A 587 -16.19 -5.34 31.64
N PRO A 588 -16.11 -4.21 32.37
CA PRO A 588 -14.89 -3.41 32.41
C PRO A 588 -13.73 -4.13 33.11
N TRP A 589 -12.57 -4.18 32.47
CA TRP A 589 -11.34 -4.73 33.03
C TRP A 589 -10.39 -3.62 33.48
N SER A 590 -9.66 -3.87 34.57
CA SER A 590 -8.56 -2.99 35.02
C SER A 590 -7.31 -3.22 34.20
N TYR A 591 -6.42 -2.22 34.11
CA TYR A 591 -5.16 -2.34 33.36
C TYR A 591 -3.96 -1.70 34.04
N GLU A 592 -2.78 -2.21 33.72
CA GLU A 592 -1.47 -1.66 34.07
C GLU A 592 -0.61 -1.54 32.79
N ILE A 593 0.12 -0.43 32.65
CA ILE A 593 0.96 -0.16 31.48
C ILE A 593 2.43 -0.15 31.90
N VAL A 594 3.27 -0.87 31.16
CA VAL A 594 4.73 -0.85 31.30
C VAL A 594 5.35 -0.58 29.94
N THR A 595 6.22 0.42 29.86
CA THR A 595 7.01 0.73 28.66
C THR A 595 8.48 0.43 28.91
N SER A 596 9.15 -0.14 27.90
CA SER A 596 10.58 -0.45 27.95
C SER A 596 11.20 -0.36 26.56
N THR A 597 12.51 -0.57 26.45
CA THR A 597 13.19 -0.68 25.15
C THR A 597 12.80 -1.92 24.37
N ALA A 598 12.23 -2.95 25.02
CA ALA A 598 11.76 -4.16 24.35
C ALA A 598 10.38 -3.97 23.69
N GLY A 599 9.63 -2.93 24.09
CA GLY A 599 8.27 -2.69 23.62
C GLY A 599 7.35 -2.17 24.72
N VAL A 600 6.05 -2.21 24.44
CA VAL A 600 4.98 -1.83 25.37
C VAL A 600 4.25 -3.07 25.86
N THR A 601 3.94 -3.12 27.15
CA THR A 601 3.13 -4.18 27.76
C THR A 601 1.93 -3.55 28.47
N VAL A 602 0.73 -4.08 28.20
CA VAL A 602 -0.51 -3.77 28.92
C VAL A 602 -1.05 -5.04 29.56
N THR A 603 -1.16 -5.06 30.88
CA THR A 603 -1.73 -6.18 31.63
C THR A 603 -3.16 -5.86 32.03
N LEU A 604 -4.12 -6.59 31.46
CA LEU A 604 -5.56 -6.47 31.69
C LEU A 604 -6.03 -7.51 32.70
N ARG A 605 -6.94 -7.14 33.62
CA ARG A 605 -7.48 -8.05 34.65
C ARG A 605 -8.98 -7.87 34.83
N ASP A 606 -9.72 -8.98 34.84
CA ASP A 606 -11.17 -9.01 35.11
C ASP A 606 -11.45 -8.58 36.56
N THR A 607 -10.73 -9.18 37.51
CA THR A 607 -10.94 -8.95 38.94
C THR A 607 -9.68 -9.20 39.78
N LEU A 608 -9.68 -8.67 41.00
CA LEU A 608 -8.71 -9.00 42.06
C LEU A 608 -9.30 -9.91 43.13
N ALA A 609 -10.55 -10.35 42.97
CA ALA A 609 -11.22 -11.25 43.90
C ALA A 609 -10.40 -12.53 44.16
N SER A 610 -10.50 -13.06 45.37
CA SER A 610 -9.78 -14.27 45.80
C SER A 610 -10.72 -15.47 46.04
N ASP A 611 -12.02 -15.28 45.86
CA ASP A 611 -13.10 -16.23 46.14
C ASP A 611 -13.81 -16.72 44.86
N ARG A 612 -13.24 -16.44 43.69
CA ARG A 612 -13.69 -16.92 42.36
C ARG A 612 -12.49 -17.15 41.44
N ILE A 613 -12.71 -17.88 40.35
CA ILE A 613 -11.77 -17.95 39.23
C ILE A 613 -11.59 -16.55 38.62
N ARG A 614 -10.39 -16.25 38.11
CA ARG A 614 -10.09 -14.94 37.51
C ARG A 614 -9.10 -15.07 36.34
N ALA A 615 -9.12 -14.09 35.46
CA ALA A 615 -8.25 -14.00 34.29
C ALA A 615 -7.38 -12.74 34.31
N THR A 616 -6.17 -12.91 33.83
CA THR A 616 -5.28 -11.81 33.47
C THR A 616 -4.82 -12.04 32.04
N VAL A 617 -4.92 -11.03 31.18
CA VAL A 617 -4.42 -11.10 29.80
C VAL A 617 -3.33 -10.06 29.65
N THR A 618 -2.12 -10.50 29.33
CA THR A 618 -0.99 -9.59 29.08
C THR A 618 -0.83 -9.41 27.58
N ILE A 619 -0.98 -8.18 27.11
CA ILE A 619 -0.75 -7.76 25.73
C ILE A 619 0.64 -7.14 25.65
N HIS A 620 1.49 -7.65 24.78
CA HIS A 620 2.82 -7.10 24.54
C HIS A 620 3.01 -6.81 23.04
N LEU A 621 3.31 -5.55 22.73
CA LEU A 621 3.74 -5.12 21.41
C LEU A 621 5.25 -4.91 21.43
N PRO A 622 6.05 -5.79 20.80
CA PRO A 622 7.49 -5.64 20.72
C PRO A 622 7.90 -4.38 19.96
N ALA A 623 9.10 -3.86 20.21
CA ALA A 623 9.60 -2.66 19.54
C ALA A 623 9.92 -2.87 18.04
N ASP A 624 10.36 -4.06 17.66
CA ASP A 624 10.98 -4.37 16.37
C ASP A 624 10.40 -5.62 15.67
N GLN A 625 9.24 -6.11 16.13
CA GLN A 625 8.59 -7.31 15.59
C GLN A 625 7.17 -7.02 15.10
N GLY A 626 6.75 -7.73 14.06
CA GLY A 626 5.45 -7.56 13.40
C GLY A 626 4.32 -8.39 13.98
N TYR A 627 4.36 -8.72 15.27
CA TYR A 627 3.31 -9.51 15.93
C TYR A 627 2.83 -8.86 17.24
N LEU A 628 1.62 -9.25 17.66
CA LEU A 628 1.07 -8.99 18.98
C LEU A 628 1.17 -10.26 19.85
N ALA A 629 1.91 -10.18 20.95
CA ALA A 629 1.94 -11.26 21.94
C ALA A 629 0.78 -11.09 22.92
N VAL A 630 -0.06 -12.13 23.01
CA VAL A 630 -1.20 -12.22 23.92
C VAL A 630 -0.95 -13.38 24.88
N THR A 631 -0.84 -13.09 26.18
CA THR A 631 -0.56 -14.12 27.20
C THR A 631 -1.71 -14.18 28.20
N PRO A 632 -2.69 -15.09 27.98
CA PRO A 632 -3.70 -15.39 28.98
C PRO A 632 -3.11 -16.08 30.21
N ARG A 633 -3.69 -15.76 31.36
CA ARG A 633 -3.36 -16.36 32.64
C ARG A 633 -4.62 -16.56 33.47
N ILE A 634 -4.97 -17.82 33.69
CA ILE A 634 -6.16 -18.24 34.46
C ILE A 634 -5.72 -18.68 35.84
N GLU A 635 -6.38 -18.16 36.88
CA GLU A 635 -6.06 -18.47 38.27
C GLU A 635 -7.27 -18.96 39.04
N ASN A 636 -7.02 -19.96 39.87
CA ASN A 636 -7.95 -20.37 40.91
C ASN A 636 -7.39 -20.00 42.30
N PRO A 637 -7.71 -18.81 42.83
CA PRO A 637 -7.28 -18.41 44.17
C PRO A 637 -8.08 -19.09 45.30
N THR A 638 -9.09 -19.89 44.97
CA THR A 638 -10.01 -20.48 45.96
C THR A 638 -9.42 -21.73 46.64
N GLY A 639 -10.15 -22.29 47.61
CA GLY A 639 -9.76 -23.49 48.34
C GLY A 639 -10.16 -24.83 47.71
N GLY A 640 -10.82 -24.82 46.55
CA GLY A 640 -11.32 -26.03 45.87
C GLY A 640 -11.00 -26.02 44.38
N ASP A 641 -11.00 -27.20 43.75
CA ASP A 641 -10.82 -27.32 42.30
C ASP A 641 -12.04 -26.75 41.57
N ILE A 642 -11.80 -26.07 40.45
CA ILE A 642 -12.85 -25.44 39.63
C ILE A 642 -12.81 -26.07 38.24
N GLY A 643 -13.94 -26.60 37.78
CA GLY A 643 -14.18 -26.90 36.36
C GLY A 643 -14.51 -25.60 35.65
N TYR A 644 -13.90 -25.31 34.51
CA TYR A 644 -14.07 -24.04 33.80
C TYR A 644 -13.87 -24.18 32.28
N LYS A 645 -14.25 -23.14 31.56
CA LYS A 645 -13.98 -22.91 30.15
C LYS A 645 -13.32 -21.55 29.99
N TYR A 646 -12.30 -21.50 29.14
CA TYR A 646 -11.66 -20.27 28.72
C TYR A 646 -11.44 -20.30 27.22
N TRP A 647 -11.80 -19.23 26.54
CA TRP A 647 -11.63 -19.09 25.10
C TRP A 647 -11.14 -17.68 24.73
N THR A 648 -10.11 -17.61 23.91
CA THR A 648 -9.75 -16.41 23.13
C THR A 648 -10.56 -16.46 21.83
N ASN A 649 -11.37 -15.44 21.54
CA ASN A 649 -12.15 -15.36 20.30
C ASN A 649 -11.75 -14.12 19.51
N ALA A 650 -11.25 -14.29 18.29
CA ALA A 650 -10.92 -13.20 17.38
C ALA A 650 -11.93 -13.11 16.24
N LEU A 651 -12.57 -11.94 16.13
CA LEU A 651 -13.42 -11.57 15.01
C LEU A 651 -12.55 -10.88 13.96
N ILE A 652 -12.50 -11.45 12.75
CA ILE A 652 -11.47 -11.16 11.75
C ILE A 652 -12.11 -10.77 10.41
N ALA A 653 -11.60 -9.72 9.80
CA ALA A 653 -12.06 -9.19 8.51
C ALA A 653 -10.90 -8.48 7.77
N PRO A 654 -9.91 -9.24 7.27
CA PRO A 654 -8.68 -8.69 6.68
C PRO A 654 -8.97 -7.89 5.40
N GLY A 655 -8.09 -6.93 5.12
CA GLY A 655 -8.18 -6.04 3.95
C GLY A 655 -8.93 -4.73 4.18
N ALA A 656 -9.01 -3.90 3.13
CA ALA A 656 -9.43 -2.49 3.22
C ALA A 656 -10.89 -2.24 3.64
N ALA A 657 -11.76 -3.25 3.55
CA ALA A 657 -13.20 -3.05 3.55
C ALA A 657 -13.88 -3.26 4.93
N ASN A 658 -13.14 -3.71 5.95
CA ASN A 658 -13.71 -4.11 7.25
C ASN A 658 -14.89 -5.10 7.10
N THR A 659 -14.77 -6.00 6.13
CA THR A 659 -15.71 -7.08 5.86
C THR A 659 -15.00 -8.19 5.08
N VAL A 660 -15.41 -9.44 5.27
CA VAL A 660 -14.79 -10.59 4.60
C VAL A 660 -15.27 -10.79 3.16
N GLY A 661 -14.39 -11.28 2.28
CA GLY A 661 -14.67 -11.63 0.90
C GLY A 661 -14.97 -13.12 0.68
N PRO A 662 -15.42 -13.51 -0.54
CA PRO A 662 -15.69 -14.92 -0.88
C PRO A 662 -14.41 -15.76 -0.96
N ASP A 663 -13.26 -15.11 -1.09
CA ASP A 663 -11.94 -15.73 -1.26
C ASP A 663 -11.17 -15.84 0.06
N LEU A 664 -11.83 -15.59 1.19
CA LEU A 664 -11.34 -15.92 2.52
C LEU A 664 -11.30 -17.43 2.73
N HIS A 665 -10.14 -17.90 3.17
CA HIS A 665 -9.91 -19.28 3.59
C HIS A 665 -9.70 -19.36 5.10
N PHE A 666 -10.27 -20.38 5.74
CA PHE A 666 -9.89 -20.84 7.07
C PHE A 666 -8.73 -21.83 6.97
N ILE A 667 -7.74 -21.69 7.86
CA ILE A 667 -6.55 -22.53 7.91
C ILE A 667 -6.49 -23.25 9.26
N PHE A 668 -6.74 -24.55 9.21
CA PHE A 668 -6.65 -25.48 10.33
C PHE A 668 -5.90 -26.73 9.87
N GLU A 669 -4.97 -27.23 10.67
CA GLU A 669 -4.23 -28.46 10.39
C GLU A 669 -4.97 -29.66 11.01
N ALA A 670 -6.11 -30.03 10.44
CA ALA A 670 -6.89 -31.19 10.86
C ALA A 670 -7.37 -32.01 9.66
N ASP A 671 -7.39 -33.34 9.81
CA ASP A 671 -7.97 -34.26 8.82
C ASP A 671 -9.52 -34.23 8.86
N GLU A 672 -10.08 -33.96 10.04
CA GLU A 672 -11.53 -33.89 10.28
C GLU A 672 -11.86 -32.75 11.25
N VAL A 673 -13.04 -32.18 11.09
CA VAL A 673 -13.62 -31.21 12.03
C VAL A 673 -14.96 -31.71 12.56
N SER A 674 -15.33 -31.27 13.75
CA SER A 674 -16.63 -31.56 14.37
C SER A 674 -17.54 -30.34 14.28
N VAL A 675 -18.74 -30.53 13.73
CA VAL A 675 -19.79 -29.51 13.64
C VAL A 675 -20.36 -29.20 15.02
N HIS A 676 -20.23 -27.93 15.42
CA HIS A 676 -20.87 -27.37 16.61
C HIS A 676 -22.30 -26.92 16.29
N SER A 677 -22.47 -26.27 15.14
CA SER A 677 -23.74 -25.72 14.68
C SER A 677 -23.69 -25.49 13.18
N THR A 678 -24.78 -25.78 12.45
CA THR A 678 -24.85 -25.50 11.01
C THR A 678 -26.28 -25.25 10.55
N GLY A 679 -26.46 -24.32 9.62
CA GLY A 679 -27.68 -24.18 8.81
C GLY A 679 -27.60 -24.95 7.49
N ASP A 680 -26.41 -25.40 7.11
CA ASP A 680 -26.14 -26.02 5.82
C ASP A 680 -26.56 -27.50 5.79
N GLU A 681 -27.56 -27.84 4.97
CA GLU A 681 -28.09 -29.21 4.85
C GLU A 681 -27.10 -30.24 4.28
N ARG A 682 -26.00 -29.77 3.68
CA ARG A 682 -24.92 -30.63 3.17
C ARG A 682 -24.07 -31.22 4.30
N LEU A 683 -24.08 -30.60 5.48
CA LEU A 683 -23.19 -30.93 6.58
C LEU A 683 -23.84 -31.84 7.63
N PRO A 684 -23.06 -32.71 8.30
CA PRO A 684 -23.57 -33.54 9.38
C PRO A 684 -24.04 -32.67 10.55
N GLY A 685 -25.14 -33.05 11.18
CA GLY A 685 -25.72 -32.29 12.30
C GLY A 685 -26.75 -31.22 11.88
N TYR A 686 -27.02 -31.06 10.58
CA TYR A 686 -28.13 -30.23 10.13
C TYR A 686 -29.46 -30.65 10.77
N GLY A 687 -30.23 -29.67 11.25
CA GLY A 687 -31.51 -29.87 11.91
C GLY A 687 -31.43 -30.49 13.31
N THR A 688 -30.23 -30.60 13.89
CA THR A 688 -30.02 -31.04 15.28
C THR A 688 -29.28 -29.97 16.09
N VAL A 689 -29.30 -30.10 17.42
CA VAL A 689 -28.42 -29.34 18.32
C VAL A 689 -27.38 -30.34 18.82
N PRO A 690 -26.16 -30.34 18.27
CA PRO A 690 -25.10 -31.25 18.69
C PRO A 690 -24.84 -31.20 20.20
N THR A 691 -24.92 -32.34 20.88
CA THR A 691 -24.62 -32.47 22.32
C THR A 691 -23.21 -33.02 22.59
N GLY A 692 -22.40 -33.15 21.55
CA GLY A 692 -21.06 -33.73 21.59
C GLY A 692 -20.40 -33.76 20.21
N PRO A 693 -19.14 -34.19 20.12
CA PRO A 693 -18.31 -34.02 18.93
C PRO A 693 -18.54 -35.09 17.86
N ASP A 694 -19.73 -35.67 17.74
CA ASP A 694 -19.98 -36.85 16.91
C ASP A 694 -20.35 -36.53 15.45
N TYR A 695 -20.74 -35.29 15.18
CA TYR A 695 -21.07 -34.83 13.82
C TYR A 695 -19.81 -34.31 13.14
N ARG A 696 -19.13 -35.16 12.36
CA ARG A 696 -17.81 -34.87 11.78
C ARG A 696 -17.80 -34.98 10.27
N PHE A 697 -16.92 -34.22 9.63
CA PHE A 697 -16.65 -34.30 8.20
C PHE A 697 -15.16 -34.07 7.92
N SER A 698 -14.69 -34.52 6.74
CA SER A 698 -13.29 -34.35 6.31
C SER A 698 -12.98 -32.87 6.07
N TRP A 699 -11.78 -32.45 6.42
CA TRP A 699 -11.34 -31.07 6.26
C TRP A 699 -10.08 -30.98 5.37
N PRO A 700 -9.96 -29.95 4.51
CA PRO A 700 -10.95 -28.93 4.18
C PRO A 700 -11.97 -29.37 3.11
N ASP A 701 -11.70 -30.45 2.37
CA ASP A 701 -12.60 -30.96 1.32
C ASP A 701 -13.60 -31.97 1.88
N TYR A 702 -14.89 -31.77 1.57
CA TYR A 702 -15.96 -32.71 1.88
C TYR A 702 -16.94 -32.81 0.72
N ASP A 703 -17.16 -34.03 0.26
CA ASP A 703 -17.97 -34.35 -0.93
C ASP A 703 -17.60 -33.49 -2.16
N GLY A 704 -16.31 -33.18 -2.32
CA GLY A 704 -15.76 -32.39 -3.43
C GLY A 704 -16.00 -30.87 -3.32
N THR A 705 -16.39 -30.40 -2.13
CA THR A 705 -16.49 -28.98 -1.80
C THR A 705 -15.39 -28.61 -0.81
N ASP A 706 -14.59 -27.61 -1.15
CA ASP A 706 -13.61 -27.02 -0.24
C ASP A 706 -14.31 -26.08 0.75
N PHE A 707 -14.52 -26.55 1.98
CA PHE A 707 -15.12 -25.78 3.07
C PHE A 707 -14.12 -24.85 3.78
N SER A 708 -12.83 -24.86 3.41
CA SER A 708 -11.93 -23.79 3.88
C SER A 708 -12.34 -22.44 3.30
N ARG A 709 -12.82 -22.39 2.04
CA ARG A 709 -13.18 -21.17 1.32
C ARG A 709 -14.60 -20.70 1.65
N LEU A 710 -14.73 -19.50 2.21
CA LEU A 710 -16.01 -18.93 2.64
C LEU A 710 -17.04 -18.82 1.51
N GLY A 711 -16.61 -18.47 0.30
CA GLY A 711 -17.50 -18.36 -0.87
C GLY A 711 -18.18 -19.66 -1.30
N ASN A 712 -17.80 -20.82 -0.73
CA ASN A 712 -18.44 -22.12 -0.98
C ASN A 712 -19.53 -22.46 0.07
N TRP A 713 -19.67 -21.65 1.12
CA TRP A 713 -20.63 -21.88 2.20
C TRP A 713 -22.03 -21.44 1.79
N ASP A 714 -23.04 -22.17 2.24
CA ASP A 714 -24.43 -21.81 1.99
C ASP A 714 -24.95 -20.95 3.14
N GLU A 715 -25.23 -21.60 4.27
CA GLU A 715 -25.62 -20.99 5.55
C GLU A 715 -24.46 -21.00 6.55
N TRP A 716 -24.71 -20.60 7.80
CA TRP A 716 -23.70 -20.54 8.86
C TRP A 716 -23.13 -21.91 9.19
N LEU A 717 -21.87 -21.94 9.62
CA LEU A 717 -21.20 -23.12 10.14
C LEU A 717 -20.25 -22.70 11.28
N GLY A 718 -20.34 -23.42 12.39
CA GLY A 718 -19.38 -23.41 13.48
C GLY A 718 -18.81 -24.82 13.69
N PHE A 719 -17.50 -24.94 13.83
CA PHE A 719 -16.82 -26.23 13.94
C PHE A 719 -15.58 -26.18 14.83
N PHE A 720 -15.16 -27.33 15.36
CA PHE A 720 -13.90 -27.52 16.10
C PHE A 720 -12.97 -28.45 15.34
N GLU A 721 -11.66 -28.23 15.42
CA GLU A 721 -10.68 -29.27 15.05
C GLU A 721 -10.93 -30.54 15.88
N TYR A 722 -10.97 -31.70 15.23
CA TYR A 722 -11.22 -32.97 15.91
C TYR A 722 -9.97 -33.87 15.89
N PRO A 723 -9.63 -34.55 17.01
CA PRO A 723 -10.27 -34.50 18.33
C PRO A 723 -9.94 -33.26 19.16
N GLN A 724 -8.96 -32.48 18.74
CA GLN A 724 -8.47 -31.24 19.35
C GLN A 724 -7.50 -30.58 18.34
N ALA A 725 -6.98 -29.39 18.62
CA ALA A 725 -5.92 -28.75 17.83
C ALA A 725 -4.71 -29.70 17.66
N GLN A 726 -4.33 -29.99 16.42
CA GLN A 726 -3.21 -30.90 16.12
C GLN A 726 -1.89 -30.13 15.93
N ALA A 727 -1.96 -28.88 15.48
CA ALA A 727 -0.82 -28.02 15.22
C ALA A 727 -0.79 -26.82 16.17
N ASN A 728 0.38 -26.19 16.23
CA ASN A 728 0.59 -24.99 17.04
C ASN A 728 0.17 -23.69 16.31
N PHE A 729 -0.69 -23.78 15.30
CA PHE A 729 -1.23 -22.62 14.62
C PHE A 729 -2.61 -22.87 14.02
N ALA A 730 -3.36 -21.78 13.86
CA ALA A 730 -4.54 -21.68 13.02
C ALA A 730 -4.60 -20.26 12.43
N GLY A 731 -5.43 -20.02 11.42
CA GLY A 731 -5.53 -18.67 10.84
C GLY A 731 -6.62 -18.52 9.81
N VAL A 732 -6.68 -17.32 9.24
CA VAL A 732 -7.52 -17.01 8.08
C VAL A 732 -6.71 -16.21 7.07
N TYR A 733 -6.98 -16.39 5.78
CA TYR A 733 -6.32 -15.65 4.70
C TYR A 733 -7.27 -15.42 3.54
N ASP A 734 -7.49 -14.17 3.17
CA ASP A 734 -8.27 -13.79 1.99
C ASP A 734 -7.36 -13.64 0.78
N THR A 735 -7.45 -14.59 -0.14
CA THR A 735 -6.62 -14.59 -1.36
C THR A 735 -7.05 -13.54 -2.39
N GLY A 736 -8.26 -12.97 -2.23
CA GLY A 736 -8.74 -11.85 -3.02
C GLY A 736 -8.20 -10.51 -2.51
N ALA A 737 -8.05 -10.36 -1.19
CA ALA A 737 -7.37 -9.23 -0.57
C ALA A 737 -5.83 -9.38 -0.53
N ASP A 738 -5.34 -10.61 -0.64
CA ASP A 738 -3.95 -11.02 -0.37
C ASP A 738 -3.47 -10.64 1.04
N GLU A 739 -4.37 -10.75 2.02
CA GLU A 739 -4.16 -10.39 3.42
C GLU A 739 -4.82 -11.41 4.38
N GLY A 740 -4.33 -11.51 5.61
CA GLY A 740 -4.88 -12.42 6.61
C GLY A 740 -4.21 -12.33 7.98
N VAL A 741 -4.62 -13.22 8.89
CA VAL A 741 -4.10 -13.28 10.26
C VAL A 741 -3.72 -14.70 10.64
N ALA A 742 -2.52 -14.87 11.18
CA ALA A 742 -2.06 -16.10 11.82
C ALA A 742 -2.18 -15.99 13.34
N ARG A 743 -2.64 -17.08 13.96
CA ARG A 743 -2.62 -17.32 15.40
C ARG A 743 -1.69 -18.49 15.68
N VAL A 744 -0.61 -18.25 16.42
CA VAL A 744 0.35 -19.29 16.85
C VAL A 744 0.23 -19.49 18.34
N PHE A 745 0.05 -20.73 18.77
CA PHE A 745 -0.26 -21.08 20.17
C PHE A 745 0.25 -22.49 20.52
N PRO A 746 0.52 -22.80 21.80
CA PRO A 746 0.89 -24.16 22.21
C PRO A 746 -0.35 -25.05 22.29
N SER A 747 -0.57 -25.92 21.29
CA SER A 747 -1.74 -26.80 21.20
C SER A 747 -1.84 -27.81 22.34
N ALA A 748 -0.72 -28.13 23.00
CA ALA A 748 -0.70 -28.95 24.20
C ALA A 748 -1.41 -28.29 25.40
N VAL A 749 -1.54 -26.97 25.40
CA VAL A 749 -2.24 -26.18 26.44
C VAL A 749 -3.58 -25.68 25.90
N ALA A 750 -3.56 -24.89 24.83
CA ALA A 750 -4.74 -24.40 24.14
C ALA A 750 -5.22 -25.44 23.12
N ARG A 751 -5.81 -26.52 23.64
CA ARG A 751 -6.24 -27.69 22.86
C ARG A 751 -7.47 -27.43 21.97
N GLY A 752 -8.27 -26.41 22.29
CA GLY A 752 -9.44 -26.03 21.52
C GLY A 752 -9.09 -25.06 20.41
N SER A 753 -9.61 -25.33 19.21
CA SER A 753 -9.44 -24.52 18.02
C SER A 753 -10.72 -24.61 17.20
N LYS A 754 -11.37 -23.47 16.97
CA LYS A 754 -12.70 -23.41 16.35
C LYS A 754 -12.81 -22.30 15.32
N GLY A 755 -13.51 -22.60 14.22
CA GLY A 755 -13.92 -21.63 13.21
C GLY A 755 -15.42 -21.38 13.26
N PHE A 756 -15.85 -20.16 12.95
CA PHE A 756 -17.25 -19.84 12.70
C PHE A 756 -17.39 -18.74 11.65
N ALA A 757 -18.42 -18.86 10.80
CA ALA A 757 -18.87 -17.77 9.93
C ALA A 757 -20.38 -17.83 9.73
N PHE A 758 -20.97 -16.69 9.35
CA PHE A 758 -22.41 -16.51 9.18
C PHE A 758 -23.01 -17.17 7.92
N GLY A 759 -22.18 -17.71 7.02
CA GLY A 759 -22.57 -18.23 5.71
C GLY A 759 -22.24 -17.27 4.56
N TRP A 760 -22.55 -17.66 3.32
CA TRP A 760 -22.27 -16.84 2.14
C TRP A 760 -23.43 -16.74 1.15
N ALA A 761 -23.97 -17.87 0.67
CA ALA A 761 -25.09 -17.83 -0.28
C ALA A 761 -26.44 -17.48 0.38
N ASN A 762 -26.65 -17.95 1.61
CA ASN A 762 -27.81 -17.64 2.45
C ASN A 762 -27.34 -17.34 3.90
N PRO A 763 -26.62 -16.21 4.12
CA PRO A 763 -26.05 -15.91 5.42
C PRO A 763 -27.13 -15.53 6.44
N ILE A 764 -26.79 -15.63 7.73
CA ILE A 764 -27.61 -15.05 8.81
C ILE A 764 -27.80 -13.55 8.53
N ASP A 765 -29.01 -13.03 8.80
CA ASP A 765 -29.33 -11.61 8.63
C ASP A 765 -28.38 -10.73 9.46
N TRP A 766 -27.70 -9.80 8.80
CA TRP A 766 -26.67 -8.94 9.37
C TRP A 766 -27.21 -7.96 10.42
N ASP A 767 -28.51 -7.65 10.37
CA ASP A 767 -29.16 -6.77 11.34
C ASP A 767 -29.12 -7.35 12.77
N ASN A 768 -28.79 -8.64 12.91
CA ASN A 768 -28.57 -9.26 14.22
C ASN A 768 -27.32 -8.71 14.96
N TRP A 769 -26.33 -8.15 14.25
CA TRP A 769 -25.08 -7.68 14.87
C TRP A 769 -24.59 -6.30 14.42
N THR A 770 -24.85 -5.87 13.19
CA THR A 770 -24.38 -4.57 12.65
C THR A 770 -25.54 -3.76 12.07
N ASP A 771 -25.24 -2.53 11.62
CA ASP A 771 -26.15 -1.59 10.96
C ASP A 771 -25.76 -1.28 9.50
N ASP A 772 -24.60 -1.76 9.03
CA ASP A 772 -24.04 -1.43 7.71
C ASP A 772 -23.90 -2.63 6.75
N GLY A 773 -24.29 -3.83 7.19
CA GLY A 773 -24.18 -5.07 6.42
C GLY A 773 -22.78 -5.69 6.36
N SER A 774 -21.80 -5.16 7.10
CA SER A 774 -20.47 -5.77 7.22
C SER A 774 -20.50 -7.12 7.94
N THR A 775 -19.59 -8.02 7.56
CA THR A 775 -19.52 -9.38 8.11
C THR A 775 -18.08 -9.78 8.43
N TYR A 776 -17.93 -10.80 9.27
CA TYR A 776 -16.65 -11.29 9.76
C TYR A 776 -16.65 -12.80 9.94
N VAL A 777 -15.46 -13.35 10.17
CA VAL A 777 -15.27 -14.72 10.61
C VAL A 777 -14.69 -14.76 12.02
N GLU A 778 -14.91 -15.85 12.74
CA GLU A 778 -14.38 -16.04 14.08
C GLU A 778 -13.33 -17.15 14.13
N LEU A 779 -12.24 -16.88 14.83
CA LEU A 779 -11.21 -17.84 15.18
C LEU A 779 -11.10 -17.96 16.71
N HIS A 780 -11.45 -19.13 17.23
CA HIS A 780 -11.54 -19.43 18.66
C HIS A 780 -10.37 -20.30 19.12
N GLY A 781 -9.91 -20.07 20.35
CA GLY A 781 -8.83 -20.80 20.98
C GLY A 781 -9.06 -21.09 22.45
N GLY A 782 -9.10 -22.35 22.87
CA GLY A 782 -9.52 -22.72 24.22
C GLY A 782 -8.64 -23.74 24.92
N VAL A 783 -8.71 -23.81 26.25
CA VAL A 783 -7.97 -24.82 27.05
C VAL A 783 -8.60 -26.22 26.94
N ALA A 784 -9.92 -26.27 26.78
CA ALA A 784 -10.67 -27.48 26.50
C ALA A 784 -10.78 -27.70 24.98
N PRO A 785 -10.77 -28.95 24.47
CA PRO A 785 -10.87 -29.22 23.03
C PRO A 785 -12.11 -28.64 22.36
N THR A 786 -13.26 -28.68 23.03
CA THR A 786 -14.54 -28.21 22.50
C THR A 786 -15.36 -27.47 23.56
N PHE A 787 -16.48 -26.86 23.17
CA PHE A 787 -17.45 -26.31 24.13
C PHE A 787 -18.18 -27.37 24.95
N TRP A 788 -18.17 -28.65 24.54
CA TRP A 788 -18.75 -29.74 25.34
C TRP A 788 -17.81 -30.24 26.44
N ASP A 789 -16.51 -29.95 26.31
CA ASP A 789 -15.48 -30.33 27.27
C ASP A 789 -15.29 -29.26 28.36
N THR A 790 -14.82 -29.69 29.53
CA THR A 790 -14.53 -28.80 30.67
C THR A 790 -13.08 -28.98 31.10
N ALA A 791 -12.34 -27.87 31.23
CA ALA A 791 -11.01 -27.86 31.82
C ALA A 791 -11.11 -27.83 33.35
N THR A 792 -10.07 -28.26 34.07
CA THR A 792 -10.04 -28.18 35.54
C THR A 792 -8.80 -27.44 35.99
N ILE A 793 -8.96 -26.48 36.90
CA ILE A 793 -7.85 -25.78 37.55
C ILE A 793 -7.88 -26.05 39.05
N THR A 794 -6.79 -26.63 39.56
CA THR A 794 -6.64 -27.02 40.97
C THR A 794 -6.59 -25.80 41.89
N ALA A 795 -7.09 -25.95 43.12
CA ALA A 795 -7.03 -24.91 44.15
C ALA A 795 -5.62 -24.30 44.29
N GLY A 796 -5.53 -22.97 44.26
CA GLY A 796 -4.29 -22.20 44.40
C GLY A 796 -3.35 -22.25 43.19
N GLN A 797 -3.73 -22.88 42.08
CA GLN A 797 -2.90 -22.96 40.87
C GLN A 797 -3.23 -21.85 39.86
N ALA A 798 -2.30 -21.66 38.93
CA ALA A 798 -2.44 -20.78 37.77
C ALA A 798 -1.99 -21.53 36.50
N LEU A 799 -2.63 -21.24 35.37
CA LEU A 799 -2.25 -21.69 34.03
C LEU A 799 -1.98 -20.47 33.17
N GLU A 800 -0.83 -20.44 32.48
CA GLU A 800 -0.39 -19.33 31.64
C GLU A 800 0.24 -19.88 30.35
N TRP A 801 -0.04 -19.24 29.21
CA TRP A 801 0.57 -19.58 27.93
C TRP A 801 0.61 -18.35 27.00
N PRO A 802 1.63 -18.25 26.12
CA PRO A 802 1.68 -17.21 25.10
C PRO A 802 0.94 -17.63 23.82
N GLU A 803 0.35 -16.65 23.16
CA GLU A 803 -0.15 -16.71 21.79
C GLU A 803 0.43 -15.54 20.99
N TYR A 804 0.77 -15.78 19.73
CA TYR A 804 1.27 -14.76 18.82
C TYR A 804 0.25 -14.56 17.71
N TRP A 805 -0.23 -13.34 17.58
CA TRP A 805 -1.19 -12.92 16.57
C TRP A 805 -0.48 -11.95 15.64
N TYR A 806 -0.42 -12.26 14.34
CA TYR A 806 0.20 -11.35 13.39
C TYR A 806 -0.50 -11.35 12.04
N PRO A 807 -0.60 -10.17 11.43
CA PRO A 807 -1.12 -10.03 10.09
C PRO A 807 -0.12 -10.50 9.05
N LEU A 808 -0.64 -10.80 7.87
CA LEU A 808 0.07 -11.34 6.73
C LEU A 808 -0.40 -10.62 5.49
N SER A 809 0.52 -10.26 4.61
CA SER A 809 0.21 -9.86 3.23
C SER A 809 1.12 -10.60 2.25
N ASP A 810 0.69 -10.69 0.99
CA ASP A 810 1.48 -11.18 -0.15
C ASP A 810 2.11 -12.58 0.03
N VAL A 811 1.60 -13.39 0.97
CA VAL A 811 2.03 -14.79 1.12
C VAL A 811 1.26 -15.73 0.19
N GLY A 812 0.23 -15.22 -0.49
CA GLY A 812 -0.54 -15.90 -1.54
C GLY A 812 -1.58 -16.90 -1.02
N GLN A 813 -1.25 -17.79 -0.09
CA GLN A 813 -2.20 -18.65 0.63
C GLN A 813 -1.52 -19.26 1.86
N LEU A 814 -1.83 -18.76 3.06
CA LEU A 814 -1.25 -19.25 4.32
C LEU A 814 -1.34 -20.79 4.42
N SER A 815 -0.22 -21.43 4.75
CA SER A 815 -0.11 -22.89 4.86
C SER A 815 0.62 -23.36 6.12
N ALA A 816 1.52 -22.55 6.68
CA ALA A 816 2.20 -22.82 7.95
C ALA A 816 2.56 -21.52 8.66
N ALA A 817 2.57 -21.53 10.00
CA ALA A 817 2.92 -20.37 10.81
C ALA A 817 3.62 -20.79 12.13
N THR A 818 4.59 -19.97 12.56
CA THR A 818 5.27 -20.04 13.87
C THR A 818 5.45 -18.62 14.40
N ALA A 819 5.94 -18.45 15.63
CA ALA A 819 6.20 -17.11 16.17
C ALA A 819 7.24 -16.31 15.34
N GLU A 820 8.05 -16.98 14.51
CA GLU A 820 9.17 -16.41 13.76
C GLU A 820 8.83 -16.06 12.30
N ALA A 821 7.89 -16.80 11.70
CA ALA A 821 7.59 -16.73 10.28
C ALA A 821 6.27 -17.41 9.89
N ALA A 822 5.76 -17.07 8.71
CA ALA A 822 4.71 -17.82 8.03
C ALA A 822 5.13 -18.18 6.60
N LEU A 823 4.62 -19.31 6.12
CA LEU A 823 4.73 -19.73 4.74
C LEU A 823 3.34 -19.83 4.12
N GLY A 824 3.20 -19.26 2.93
CA GLY A 824 2.08 -19.52 2.07
C GLY A 824 2.49 -20.32 0.85
N VAL A 825 1.74 -21.37 0.51
CA VAL A 825 2.04 -22.20 -0.65
C VAL A 825 0.77 -22.55 -1.39
N ARG A 826 0.77 -22.37 -2.71
CA ARG A 826 -0.33 -22.86 -3.55
C ARG A 826 0.14 -23.35 -4.90
N GLU A 827 -0.51 -24.38 -5.41
CA GLU A 827 -0.31 -24.84 -6.78
C GLU A 827 -1.09 -23.95 -7.75
N SER A 828 -0.42 -23.44 -8.77
CA SER A 828 -1.04 -22.63 -9.83
C SER A 828 -0.30 -22.80 -11.15
N GLY A 829 -1.02 -23.17 -12.21
CA GLY A 829 -0.46 -23.22 -13.57
C GLY A 829 0.72 -24.19 -13.76
N GLY A 830 0.77 -25.29 -13.00
CA GLY A 830 1.90 -26.25 -13.03
C GLY A 830 3.15 -25.78 -12.28
N SER A 831 3.01 -24.77 -11.42
CA SER A 831 4.04 -24.26 -10.52
C SER A 831 3.52 -24.19 -9.09
N PHE A 832 4.42 -24.29 -8.11
CA PHE A 832 4.15 -23.89 -6.75
C PHE A 832 4.53 -22.42 -6.60
N ARG A 833 3.56 -21.59 -6.18
CA ARG A 833 3.83 -20.25 -5.67
C ARG A 833 4.09 -20.36 -4.19
N VAL A 834 5.12 -19.68 -3.71
CA VAL A 834 5.56 -19.71 -2.31
C VAL A 834 5.75 -18.28 -1.83
N GLY A 835 5.10 -17.94 -0.72
CA GLY A 835 5.30 -16.71 0.03
C GLY A 835 6.00 -17.00 1.35
N VAL A 836 6.89 -16.11 1.75
CA VAL A 836 7.62 -16.15 3.03
C VAL A 836 7.40 -14.81 3.72
N HIS A 837 6.77 -14.85 4.89
CA HIS A 837 6.65 -13.72 5.79
C HIS A 837 7.51 -13.98 7.02
N SER A 838 8.29 -12.99 7.48
CA SER A 838 9.01 -13.09 8.76
C SER A 838 8.48 -12.07 9.73
N THR A 839 8.31 -12.48 10.99
CA THR A 839 7.83 -11.58 12.04
C THR A 839 8.93 -10.67 12.61
N THR A 840 10.16 -10.76 12.09
CA THR A 840 11.33 -9.96 12.47
C THR A 840 12.16 -9.62 11.23
N PRO A 841 12.79 -8.44 11.17
CA PRO A 841 13.72 -8.08 10.08
C PRO A 841 14.88 -9.07 9.94
N ARG A 842 15.12 -9.55 8.73
CA ARG A 842 16.23 -10.45 8.39
C ARG A 842 17.05 -9.86 7.24
N ALA A 843 18.36 -9.82 7.43
CA ALA A 843 19.29 -9.33 6.40
C ALA A 843 19.37 -10.28 5.20
N ALA A 844 19.79 -9.75 4.05
CA ALA A 844 20.01 -10.55 2.85
C ALA A 844 21.02 -11.69 3.09
N GLY A 845 20.64 -12.90 2.68
CA GLY A 845 21.43 -14.13 2.89
C GLY A 845 21.41 -14.67 4.32
N ALA A 846 20.66 -14.06 5.26
CA ALA A 846 20.54 -14.54 6.63
C ALA A 846 19.48 -15.64 6.81
N SER A 847 18.74 -15.98 5.76
CA SER A 847 17.76 -17.06 5.77
C SER A 847 17.62 -17.69 4.39
N THR A 848 17.19 -18.95 4.35
CA THR A 848 17.08 -19.76 3.14
C THR A 848 15.73 -20.46 3.08
N LEU A 849 15.10 -20.43 1.91
CA LEU A 849 13.95 -21.25 1.58
C LEU A 849 14.39 -22.41 0.69
N TYR A 850 14.11 -23.63 1.14
CA TYR A 850 14.34 -24.86 0.39
C TYR A 850 13.03 -25.45 -0.11
N VAL A 851 13.05 -26.01 -1.31
CA VAL A 851 11.96 -26.82 -1.86
C VAL A 851 12.50 -28.13 -2.39
N TRP A 852 12.00 -29.24 -1.83
CA TRP A 852 12.44 -30.59 -2.16
C TRP A 852 11.29 -31.46 -2.63
N ASP A 853 11.60 -32.44 -3.47
CA ASP A 853 10.76 -33.62 -3.68
C ASP A 853 10.82 -34.50 -2.43
N ARG A 854 9.67 -34.85 -1.85
CA ARG A 854 9.60 -35.68 -0.64
C ARG A 854 9.91 -37.15 -0.88
N GLY A 855 9.77 -37.62 -2.12
CA GLY A 855 10.01 -39.01 -2.49
C GLY A 855 11.49 -39.37 -2.58
N ASP A 856 12.33 -38.43 -3.03
CA ASP A 856 13.76 -38.68 -3.26
C ASP A 856 14.73 -37.59 -2.76
N CYS A 857 14.21 -36.54 -2.10
CA CYS A 857 14.99 -35.41 -1.62
C CYS A 857 15.73 -34.62 -2.71
N SER A 858 15.29 -34.71 -3.98
CA SER A 858 15.83 -33.86 -5.03
C SER A 858 15.44 -32.39 -4.81
N GLU A 859 16.42 -31.49 -4.92
CA GLU A 859 16.19 -30.04 -4.83
C GLU A 859 15.42 -29.56 -6.05
N LEU A 860 14.21 -29.07 -5.82
CA LEU A 860 13.36 -28.44 -6.82
C LEU A 860 13.69 -26.94 -6.95
N ALA A 861 13.93 -26.28 -5.81
CA ALA A 861 14.41 -24.91 -5.74
C ALA A 861 15.10 -24.63 -4.41
N ARG A 862 15.95 -23.60 -4.42
CA ARG A 862 16.57 -23.02 -3.24
C ARG A 862 16.72 -21.51 -3.45
N TRP A 863 16.35 -20.74 -2.44
CA TRP A 863 16.57 -19.30 -2.41
C TRP A 863 17.31 -18.91 -1.14
N ASP A 864 18.52 -18.38 -1.27
CA ASP A 864 19.12 -17.55 -0.22
C ASP A 864 18.40 -16.19 -0.29
N LEU A 865 17.56 -15.88 0.70
CA LEU A 865 16.56 -14.81 0.58
C LEU A 865 17.21 -13.42 0.57
N PRO A 866 16.58 -12.42 -0.10
CA PRO A 866 16.95 -11.02 0.07
C PRO A 866 16.71 -10.57 1.52
N ALA A 867 16.99 -9.29 1.81
CA ALA A 867 16.50 -8.72 3.06
C ALA A 867 14.97 -8.76 3.03
N ILE A 868 14.36 -9.26 4.09
CA ILE A 868 12.92 -9.30 4.28
C ILE A 868 12.61 -8.82 5.68
N ASP A 869 11.44 -8.22 5.88
CA ASP A 869 10.96 -7.82 7.19
C ASP A 869 9.43 -7.99 7.26
N PRO A 870 8.79 -7.76 8.42
CA PRO A 870 7.35 -7.97 8.54
C PRO A 870 6.51 -7.19 7.57
N GLY A 871 6.98 -6.07 7.00
CA GLY A 871 6.28 -5.29 5.99
C GLY A 871 6.73 -5.53 4.55
N ASP A 872 7.76 -6.37 4.32
CA ASP A 872 8.28 -6.71 2.99
C ASP A 872 8.48 -8.24 2.86
N PRO A 873 7.39 -9.00 2.68
CA PRO A 873 7.44 -10.45 2.52
C PRO A 873 8.04 -10.84 1.16
N PHE A 874 8.63 -12.04 1.08
CA PHE A 874 9.17 -12.59 -0.17
C PHE A 874 8.16 -13.48 -0.87
N ALA A 875 8.04 -13.34 -2.19
CA ALA A 875 7.29 -14.27 -3.04
C ALA A 875 8.16 -14.87 -4.15
N GLY A 876 7.99 -16.16 -4.40
CA GLY A 876 8.71 -16.93 -5.41
C GLY A 876 7.84 -17.98 -6.10
N SER A 877 8.37 -18.58 -7.16
CA SER A 877 7.72 -19.71 -7.81
C SER A 877 8.72 -20.75 -8.31
N VAL A 878 8.30 -22.01 -8.26
CA VAL A 878 9.07 -23.17 -8.75
C VAL A 878 8.15 -24.09 -9.54
N ALA A 879 8.67 -24.70 -10.61
CA ALA A 879 7.88 -25.63 -11.40
C ALA A 879 7.51 -26.85 -10.55
N ALA A 880 6.22 -27.21 -10.51
CA ALA A 880 5.76 -28.39 -9.79
C ALA A 880 6.23 -29.69 -10.49
N GLY A 881 6.43 -29.64 -11.80
CA GLY A 881 6.88 -30.78 -12.58
C GLY A 881 5.88 -31.95 -12.58
N GLY A 882 4.59 -31.65 -12.39
CA GLY A 882 3.50 -32.65 -12.30
C GLY A 882 3.30 -33.26 -10.91
N ARG A 883 4.02 -32.77 -9.89
CA ARG A 883 3.84 -33.16 -8.49
C ARG A 883 2.65 -32.45 -7.88
N ALA A 884 1.95 -33.14 -6.97
CA ALA A 884 0.99 -32.48 -6.09
C ALA A 884 1.72 -31.75 -4.96
N LEU A 885 1.07 -30.79 -4.31
CA LEU A 885 1.62 -30.06 -3.16
C LEU A 885 2.13 -31.00 -2.05
N ALA A 886 1.39 -32.09 -1.78
CA ALA A 886 1.74 -33.07 -0.76
C ALA A 886 3.05 -33.83 -1.06
N ASP A 887 3.52 -33.83 -2.30
CA ASP A 887 4.76 -34.51 -2.72
C ASP A 887 6.00 -33.60 -2.63
N ALA A 888 5.82 -32.34 -2.25
CA ALA A 888 6.89 -31.36 -2.08
C ALA A 888 6.98 -30.86 -0.64
N ALA A 889 8.21 -30.67 -0.15
CA ALA A 889 8.52 -30.06 1.13
C ALA A 889 9.01 -28.63 0.91
N PHE A 890 8.50 -27.69 1.70
CA PHE A 890 8.90 -26.29 1.70
C PHE A 890 9.44 -25.97 3.09
N VAL A 891 10.72 -25.64 3.18
CA VAL A 891 11.41 -25.48 4.47
C VAL A 891 12.12 -24.15 4.51
N TYR A 892 11.71 -23.30 5.45
CA TYR A 892 12.30 -21.99 5.68
C TYR A 892 13.12 -22.00 6.96
N ALA A 893 14.41 -21.67 6.85
CA ALA A 893 15.37 -21.72 7.94
C ALA A 893 16.28 -20.49 7.97
N ASP A 894 16.83 -20.16 9.13
CA ASP A 894 17.84 -19.10 9.26
C ASP A 894 19.25 -19.55 8.83
N GLY A 895 20.22 -18.64 8.87
CA GLY A 895 21.61 -18.90 8.50
C GLY A 895 22.35 -19.85 9.46
N GLU A 896 21.78 -20.16 10.63
CA GLU A 896 22.29 -21.18 11.55
C GLU A 896 21.64 -22.55 11.33
N GLY A 897 20.60 -22.61 10.48
CA GLY A 897 19.84 -23.83 10.19
C GLY A 897 18.65 -24.05 11.13
N ASN A 898 18.29 -23.08 11.98
CA ASN A 898 17.10 -23.20 12.80
C ASN A 898 15.86 -23.15 11.91
N LEU A 899 14.93 -24.08 12.12
CA LEU A 899 13.67 -24.13 11.39
C LEU A 899 12.78 -22.95 11.82
N LEU A 900 12.41 -22.10 10.86
CA LEU A 900 11.53 -20.95 11.09
C LEU A 900 10.08 -21.28 10.75
N ALA A 901 9.84 -21.93 9.60
CA ALA A 901 8.52 -22.44 9.21
C ALA A 901 8.67 -23.53 8.14
N ALA A 902 7.72 -24.46 8.03
CA ALA A 902 7.72 -25.45 6.97
C ALA A 902 6.31 -25.93 6.60
N VAL A 903 6.13 -26.27 5.34
CA VAL A 903 4.99 -27.03 4.81
C VAL A 903 5.50 -28.40 4.39
N ASN A 904 4.87 -29.48 4.88
CA ASN A 904 5.30 -30.86 4.64
C ASN A 904 6.79 -31.09 4.97
N PHE A 905 7.24 -30.64 6.15
CA PHE A 905 8.64 -30.69 6.55
C PHE A 905 9.30 -32.04 6.25
N GLN A 906 10.45 -31.99 5.59
CA GLN A 906 11.31 -33.13 5.30
C GLN A 906 12.75 -32.65 5.42
N ASP A 907 13.54 -33.32 6.27
CA ASP A 907 14.98 -33.10 6.29
C ASP A 907 15.62 -33.84 5.10
N CYS A 908 16.18 -33.07 4.18
CA CYS A 908 16.90 -33.53 2.99
C CYS A 908 18.36 -33.04 2.98
N LEU A 909 18.82 -32.41 4.07
CA LEU A 909 20.18 -31.92 4.17
C LEU A 909 21.09 -33.07 4.65
N PRO A 910 22.18 -33.40 3.94
CA PRO A 910 23.13 -34.37 4.46
C PRO A 910 23.83 -33.79 5.70
N PRO A 911 24.16 -34.63 6.70
CA PRO A 911 24.98 -34.20 7.82
C PRO A 911 26.40 -33.84 7.37
N THR A 912 27.15 -33.19 8.26
CA THR A 912 28.59 -32.94 8.07
C THR A 912 29.41 -33.69 9.10
N SER A 913 30.61 -34.14 8.74
CA SER A 913 31.50 -34.82 9.68
C SER A 913 32.98 -34.48 9.49
N SER A 914 33.75 -34.67 10.55
CA SER A 914 35.20 -34.43 10.55
C SER A 914 35.93 -35.44 11.43
N VAL A 915 37.15 -35.80 11.03
CA VAL A 915 38.08 -36.58 11.87
C VAL A 915 38.97 -35.61 12.64
N GLU A 916 39.19 -35.85 13.93
CA GLU A 916 40.13 -35.07 14.72
C GLU A 916 41.57 -35.21 14.18
N PRO A 917 42.37 -34.13 14.19
CA PRO A 917 43.76 -34.20 13.75
C PRO A 917 44.58 -35.22 14.54
N LEU A 918 45.32 -36.08 13.83
CA LEU A 918 46.26 -37.03 14.41
C LEU A 918 47.65 -36.42 14.44
N ALA A 919 48.50 -36.93 15.34
CA ALA A 919 49.93 -36.63 15.27
C ALA A 919 50.49 -37.13 13.92
N PRO A 920 51.46 -36.42 13.30
CA PRO A 920 52.05 -36.83 12.02
C PRO A 920 52.63 -38.25 12.04
N TRP A 921 53.00 -38.76 13.23
CA TRP A 921 53.39 -40.14 13.46
C TRP A 921 53.02 -40.62 14.87
N VAL A 922 52.97 -41.95 15.05
CA VAL A 922 52.71 -42.64 16.32
C VAL A 922 53.71 -43.78 16.53
N ALA A 923 54.08 -44.07 17.78
CA ALA A 923 55.07 -45.10 18.12
C ALA A 923 54.47 -46.51 18.30
N THR A 924 53.18 -46.67 18.07
CA THR A 924 52.43 -47.92 18.31
C THR A 924 51.72 -48.37 17.05
N THR A 925 51.57 -49.68 16.87
CA THR A 925 50.78 -50.30 15.78
C THR A 925 49.27 -50.22 16.01
N SER A 926 48.86 -49.60 17.12
CA SER A 926 47.49 -49.39 17.54
C SER A 926 47.33 -47.97 18.09
N PHE A 927 46.37 -47.22 17.57
CA PHE A 927 46.09 -45.84 17.99
C PHE A 927 44.61 -45.50 17.79
N THR A 928 44.12 -44.52 18.53
CA THR A 928 42.72 -44.07 18.45
C THR A 928 42.56 -43.04 17.34
N VAL A 929 41.49 -43.20 16.56
CA VAL A 929 40.99 -42.19 15.61
C VAL A 929 39.63 -41.75 16.11
N THR A 930 39.43 -40.44 16.25
CA THR A 930 38.20 -39.83 16.77
C THR A 930 37.56 -38.98 15.68
N TRP A 931 36.23 -38.96 15.61
CA TRP A 931 35.48 -38.16 14.66
C TRP A 931 34.22 -37.58 15.32
N ALA A 932 33.69 -36.52 14.72
CA ALA A 932 32.46 -35.87 15.15
C ALA A 932 31.61 -35.51 13.94
N GLY A 933 30.28 -35.56 14.11
CA GLY A 933 29.30 -35.15 13.13
C GLY A 933 28.39 -34.06 13.69
N ARG A 934 27.87 -33.24 12.78
CA ARG A 934 26.81 -32.27 13.03
C ARG A 934 25.72 -32.47 12.01
N ASP A 935 24.50 -32.46 12.48
CA ASP A 935 23.30 -32.52 11.66
C ASP A 935 22.38 -31.38 12.09
N THR A 936 21.65 -30.83 11.14
CA THR A 936 20.80 -29.66 11.38
C THR A 936 19.51 -30.05 12.10
N TRP A 937 18.88 -31.18 11.77
CA TRP A 937 17.53 -31.51 12.25
C TRP A 937 17.36 -32.95 12.71
N SER A 938 17.56 -33.94 11.84
CA SER A 938 17.25 -35.35 12.12
C SER A 938 18.29 -36.08 12.99
N GLY A 939 19.45 -35.46 13.23
CA GLY A 939 20.51 -35.99 14.06
C GLY A 939 21.33 -37.08 13.37
N ILE A 940 22.54 -37.33 13.86
CA ILE A 940 23.42 -38.34 13.27
C ILE A 940 22.99 -39.75 13.68
N ALA A 941 22.73 -40.62 12.71
CA ALA A 941 22.48 -42.04 12.96
C ALA A 941 23.76 -42.87 13.02
N ALA A 942 24.68 -42.67 12.08
CA ALA A 942 25.90 -43.45 11.97
C ALA A 942 26.99 -42.76 11.15
N TYR A 943 28.20 -43.29 11.24
CA TYR A 943 29.36 -42.88 10.45
C TYR A 943 29.88 -44.05 9.60
N ASP A 944 30.43 -43.72 8.43
CA ASP A 944 31.36 -44.61 7.72
C ASP A 944 32.75 -43.97 7.74
N VAL A 945 33.74 -44.70 8.23
CA VAL A 945 35.13 -44.25 8.32
C VAL A 945 35.96 -45.07 7.36
N GLN A 946 36.60 -44.39 6.40
CA GLN A 946 37.54 -45.00 5.49
C GLN A 946 38.96 -44.75 5.93
N ALA A 947 39.78 -45.78 5.73
CA ALA A 947 41.23 -45.68 5.85
C ALA A 947 41.87 -46.05 4.49
N ARG A 948 42.98 -45.40 4.17
CA ARG A 948 43.87 -45.84 3.09
C ARG A 948 45.29 -45.95 3.60
N ASP A 949 46.00 -46.97 3.12
CA ASP A 949 47.42 -47.17 3.42
C ASP A 949 48.28 -46.63 2.27
N GLY A 950 49.05 -45.60 2.57
CA GLY A 950 49.86 -44.89 1.59
C GLY A 950 49.04 -43.99 0.66
N TYR A 951 49.73 -43.05 0.03
CA TYR A 951 49.10 -42.05 -0.82
C TYR A 951 48.44 -42.65 -2.07
N GLU A 952 49.08 -43.64 -2.71
CA GLU A 952 48.56 -44.31 -3.90
C GLU A 952 47.63 -45.50 -3.55
N GLY A 953 47.37 -45.73 -2.26
CA GLY A 953 46.45 -46.76 -1.80
C GLY A 953 45.00 -46.43 -2.09
N ALA A 954 44.18 -47.45 -2.33
CA ALA A 954 42.73 -47.27 -2.43
C ALA A 954 42.13 -46.98 -1.05
N TRP A 955 41.12 -46.11 -1.01
CA TRP A 955 40.27 -45.96 0.16
C TRP A 955 39.52 -47.27 0.41
N SER A 956 39.58 -47.76 1.64
CA SER A 956 38.89 -48.96 2.10
C SER A 956 38.04 -48.63 3.31
N ASP A 957 36.85 -49.22 3.37
CA ASP A 957 35.95 -49.06 4.53
C ASP A 957 36.58 -49.74 5.75
N TRP A 958 36.97 -48.94 6.75
CA TRP A 958 37.52 -49.45 8.00
C TRP A 958 36.39 -49.75 8.99
N LEU A 959 35.46 -48.81 9.14
CA LEU A 959 34.24 -48.97 9.93
C LEU A 959 33.06 -48.50 9.10
N THR A 960 32.01 -49.30 9.00
CA THR A 960 30.77 -48.90 8.34
C THR A 960 29.62 -48.94 9.33
N ASN A 961 28.66 -48.03 9.15
CA ASN A 961 27.46 -47.93 9.97
C ASN A 961 27.76 -47.92 11.48
N THR A 962 28.82 -47.23 11.91
CA THR A 962 29.22 -47.18 13.32
C THR A 962 28.56 -46.00 14.03
N ILE A 963 28.03 -46.23 15.23
CA ILE A 963 27.49 -45.18 16.11
C ILE A 963 28.55 -44.61 17.05
N ALA A 964 29.75 -45.21 17.09
CA ALA A 964 30.85 -44.72 17.91
C ALA A 964 31.42 -43.44 17.30
N ALA A 965 31.88 -42.51 18.16
CA ALA A 965 32.62 -41.31 17.77
C ALA A 965 34.15 -41.52 17.76
N SER A 966 34.61 -42.74 18.02
CA SER A 966 36.02 -43.12 17.91
C SER A 966 36.17 -44.61 17.68
N GLY A 967 37.34 -44.99 17.16
CA GLY A 967 37.72 -46.38 16.93
C GLY A 967 39.23 -46.56 17.15
N THR A 968 39.64 -47.75 17.58
CA THR A 968 41.06 -48.09 17.67
C THR A 968 41.52 -48.74 16.36
N PHE A 969 42.33 -48.03 15.59
CA PHE A 969 42.93 -48.57 14.38
C PHE A 969 44.06 -49.52 14.80
N THR A 970 43.94 -50.80 14.44
CA THR A 970 44.89 -51.86 14.81
C THR A 970 45.53 -52.47 13.56
N GLY A 971 46.74 -53.01 13.70
CA GLY A 971 47.44 -53.62 12.57
C GLY A 971 48.24 -52.62 11.73
N GLY A 972 48.54 -51.44 12.28
CA GLY A 972 49.46 -50.51 11.65
C GLY A 972 50.85 -51.11 11.47
N VAL A 973 51.46 -50.88 10.31
CA VAL A 973 52.77 -51.42 9.94
C VAL A 973 53.84 -50.32 10.04
N HIS A 974 54.99 -50.63 10.62
CA HIS A 974 56.11 -49.68 10.70
C HIS A 974 56.44 -49.08 9.32
N GLY A 975 56.58 -47.76 9.25
CA GLY A 975 56.90 -47.00 8.04
C GLY A 975 55.69 -46.65 7.17
N HIS A 976 54.54 -47.27 7.37
CA HIS A 976 53.32 -46.99 6.61
C HIS A 976 52.59 -45.76 7.15
N THR A 977 51.94 -45.03 6.26
CA THR A 977 51.15 -43.85 6.60
C THR A 977 49.70 -44.07 6.22
N TYR A 978 48.84 -43.97 7.23
CA TYR A 978 47.41 -44.18 7.11
C TYR A 978 46.70 -42.83 7.05
N PHE A 979 45.81 -42.68 6.09
CA PHE A 979 44.94 -41.51 5.96
C PHE A 979 43.52 -41.91 6.28
N PHE A 980 42.77 -41.00 6.91
CA PHE A 980 41.41 -41.25 7.37
C PHE A 980 40.47 -40.17 6.85
N ARG A 981 39.26 -40.59 6.53
CA ARG A 981 38.12 -39.71 6.27
C ARG A 981 36.87 -40.35 6.81
N VAL A 982 35.95 -39.53 7.27
CA VAL A 982 34.63 -39.93 7.73
C VAL A 982 33.58 -39.33 6.81
N ARG A 983 32.44 -39.98 6.72
CA ARG A 983 31.18 -39.38 6.31
C ARG A 983 30.12 -39.74 7.33
N ALA A 984 29.17 -38.85 7.57
CA ALA A 984 28.02 -39.13 8.41
C ALA A 984 26.77 -39.52 7.57
N ARG A 985 25.85 -40.22 8.24
CA ARG A 985 24.48 -40.43 7.79
C ARG A 985 23.53 -40.07 8.94
N ASP A 986 22.47 -39.36 8.60
CA ASP A 986 21.44 -38.97 9.57
C ASP A 986 20.39 -40.08 9.80
N THR A 987 19.38 -39.81 10.62
CA THR A 987 18.32 -40.79 10.93
C THR A 987 17.31 -41.00 9.80
N LEU A 988 17.26 -40.10 8.81
CA LEU A 988 16.39 -40.22 7.62
C LEU A 988 17.11 -40.87 6.44
N GLY A 989 18.41 -41.10 6.54
CA GLY A 989 19.24 -41.74 5.54
C GLY A 989 19.98 -40.78 4.61
N ASN A 990 19.88 -39.47 4.82
CA ASN A 990 20.70 -38.50 4.09
C ASN A 990 22.16 -38.73 4.46
N GLN A 991 23.02 -38.74 3.44
CA GLN A 991 24.39 -39.17 3.60
C GLN A 991 25.35 -38.15 3.01
N GLU A 992 26.31 -37.76 3.84
CA GLU A 992 27.42 -36.91 3.44
C GLU A 992 28.26 -37.60 2.36
N SER A 993 28.71 -36.83 1.37
CA SER A 993 29.74 -37.30 0.45
C SER A 993 31.11 -37.27 1.13
N TYR A 994 31.95 -38.27 0.87
CA TYR A 994 33.33 -38.21 1.36
C TYR A 994 34.06 -36.98 0.83
N VAL A 995 34.73 -36.26 1.72
CA VAL A 995 35.59 -35.13 1.36
C VAL A 995 36.64 -35.58 0.32
N ALA A 996 36.74 -34.81 -0.78
CA ALA A 996 37.66 -35.04 -1.88
C ALA A 996 39.06 -34.43 -1.64
N GLU A 997 39.54 -34.50 -0.39
CA GLU A 997 40.85 -33.97 -0.02
C GLU A 997 41.97 -34.95 -0.32
N GLU A 998 43.11 -34.40 -0.78
CA GLU A 998 44.32 -35.15 -1.13
C GLU A 998 44.76 -36.07 0.01
N TRP A 999 44.58 -35.65 1.27
CA TRP A 999 45.00 -36.36 2.48
C TRP A 999 43.85 -37.00 3.27
N GLY A 1000 42.63 -37.00 2.73
CA GLY A 1000 41.44 -37.16 3.58
C GLY A 1000 41.38 -36.05 4.61
N GLN A 1001 40.76 -36.32 5.76
CA GLN A 1001 40.60 -35.34 6.84
C GLN A 1001 41.75 -35.37 7.85
N THR A 1002 42.48 -36.49 7.97
CA THR A 1002 43.65 -36.61 8.85
C THR A 1002 44.57 -37.76 8.42
N PHE A 1003 45.82 -37.79 8.91
CA PHE A 1003 46.75 -38.88 8.65
C PHE A 1003 47.76 -39.09 9.78
N THR A 1004 48.34 -40.28 9.84
CA THR A 1004 49.48 -40.57 10.72
C THR A 1004 50.37 -41.68 10.17
N THR A 1005 51.67 -41.62 10.48
CA THR A 1005 52.64 -42.67 10.16
C THR A 1005 52.97 -43.52 11.37
N VAL A 1006 52.95 -44.84 11.22
CA VAL A 1006 53.33 -45.76 12.31
C VAL A 1006 54.85 -45.93 12.31
N LEU A 1007 55.52 -45.50 13.38
CA LEU A 1007 56.97 -45.58 13.57
C LEU A 1007 57.29 -46.32 14.88
N THR A 1008 57.16 -47.65 14.88
CA THR A 1008 57.42 -48.50 16.08
C THR A 1008 58.88 -48.85 16.34
N GLU A 1009 59.80 -48.37 15.50
CA GLU A 1009 61.25 -48.57 15.63
C GLU A 1009 61.92 -47.19 15.79
N GLU A 1010 63.26 -47.13 15.72
CA GLU A 1010 64.07 -45.90 15.82
C GLU A 1010 63.58 -44.76 14.87
N PRO A 1011 63.97 -43.49 15.13
CA PRO A 1011 63.56 -42.35 14.31
C PRO A 1011 63.75 -42.59 12.80
N ALA A 1012 62.75 -42.23 11.99
CA ALA A 1012 62.76 -42.49 10.55
C ALA A 1012 62.21 -41.31 9.75
N PRO A 1013 62.74 -41.06 8.54
CA PRO A 1013 62.19 -40.07 7.62
C PRO A 1013 60.95 -40.59 6.91
N VAL A 1014 59.94 -39.73 6.75
CA VAL A 1014 58.68 -40.09 6.11
C VAL A 1014 58.36 -39.07 5.05
N LEU A 1015 58.50 -39.47 3.78
CA LEU A 1015 58.32 -38.56 2.65
C LEU A 1015 56.96 -38.69 1.95
N VAL A 1016 56.07 -39.55 2.42
CA VAL A 1016 54.83 -39.91 1.71
C VAL A 1016 53.85 -38.75 1.53
N THR A 1017 54.03 -37.62 2.21
CA THR A 1017 53.20 -36.42 2.02
C THR A 1017 53.81 -35.43 1.01
N SER A 1018 54.87 -35.85 0.32
CA SER A 1018 55.43 -35.11 -0.82
C SER A 1018 54.41 -35.01 -1.95
N ARG A 1019 54.42 -33.92 -2.72
CA ARG A 1019 53.47 -33.66 -3.83
C ARG A 1019 54.19 -33.24 -5.11
N LYS A 1020 53.50 -33.42 -6.25
CA LYS A 1020 53.89 -32.84 -7.53
C LYS A 1020 52.71 -32.06 -8.08
N SER A 1021 52.96 -30.85 -8.56
CA SER A 1021 51.94 -29.98 -9.15
C SER A 1021 52.44 -29.32 -10.41
N ALA A 1022 51.53 -28.97 -11.31
CA ALA A 1022 51.82 -28.25 -12.56
C ALA A 1022 50.96 -27.00 -12.68
N ALA A 1023 51.52 -25.94 -13.25
CA ALA A 1023 50.82 -24.70 -13.56
C ALA A 1023 51.24 -24.16 -14.95
N PRO A 1024 50.28 -23.83 -15.83
CA PRO A 1024 48.85 -24.15 -15.73
C PRO A 1024 48.58 -25.66 -15.99
N ARG A 1025 47.48 -26.20 -15.44
CA ARG A 1025 47.02 -27.58 -15.70
C ARG A 1025 46.42 -27.78 -17.10
N GLN A 1026 45.98 -26.68 -17.72
CA GLN A 1026 45.40 -26.62 -19.06
C GLN A 1026 46.12 -25.57 -19.91
N PRO A 1027 47.41 -25.78 -20.25
CA PRO A 1027 48.18 -24.82 -21.03
C PRO A 1027 47.58 -24.63 -22.42
N GLY A 1028 47.72 -23.41 -22.94
CA GLY A 1028 47.44 -23.11 -24.34
C GLY A 1028 48.42 -23.80 -25.31
N PRO A 1029 48.27 -23.56 -26.63
CA PRO A 1029 49.13 -24.13 -27.66
C PRO A 1029 50.62 -24.05 -27.34
N ASP A 1030 51.18 -22.86 -27.16
CA ASP A 1030 52.63 -22.70 -27.05
C ASP A 1030 53.08 -22.39 -25.62
N GLU A 1031 52.20 -22.60 -24.64
CA GLU A 1031 52.43 -22.25 -23.26
C GLU A 1031 53.26 -23.33 -22.55
N SER A 1032 54.36 -22.90 -21.92
CA SER A 1032 55.21 -23.76 -21.11
C SER A 1032 54.58 -24.03 -19.74
N ILE A 1033 54.88 -25.19 -19.16
CA ILE A 1033 54.27 -25.67 -17.93
C ILE A 1033 55.34 -25.72 -16.83
N ALA A 1034 55.13 -24.96 -15.76
CA ALA A 1034 55.97 -25.04 -14.57
C ALA A 1034 55.53 -26.21 -13.70
N TYR A 1035 56.45 -27.13 -13.43
CA TYR A 1035 56.28 -28.22 -12.48
C TYR A 1035 56.99 -27.90 -11.17
N THR A 1036 56.33 -28.24 -10.06
CA THR A 1036 56.90 -28.16 -8.71
C THR A 1036 56.72 -29.50 -8.01
N VAL A 1037 57.84 -30.12 -7.61
CA VAL A 1037 57.85 -31.28 -6.72
C VAL A 1037 58.20 -30.79 -5.32
N THR A 1038 57.25 -30.84 -4.39
CA THR A 1038 57.48 -30.54 -2.97
C THR A 1038 57.77 -31.83 -2.23
N ILE A 1039 58.99 -32.00 -1.74
CA ILE A 1039 59.43 -33.14 -0.95
C ILE A 1039 59.26 -32.78 0.52
N SER A 1040 58.27 -33.37 1.19
CA SER A 1040 57.90 -33.07 2.58
C SER A 1040 58.32 -34.21 3.49
N ASN A 1041 59.01 -33.94 4.60
CA ASN A 1041 59.37 -34.94 5.58
C ASN A 1041 58.52 -34.81 6.85
N THR A 1042 57.48 -35.63 6.98
CA THR A 1042 56.60 -35.68 8.17
C THR A 1042 57.11 -36.65 9.24
N GLY A 1043 58.27 -37.28 9.02
CA GLY A 1043 58.93 -38.14 9.99
C GLY A 1043 59.66 -37.36 11.07
N ASN A 1044 60.30 -38.08 11.98
CA ASN A 1044 61.05 -37.52 13.10
C ASN A 1044 62.58 -37.58 12.91
N LEU A 1045 63.05 -37.99 11.73
CA LEU A 1045 64.46 -37.99 11.35
C LEU A 1045 64.67 -37.31 10.00
N SER A 1046 65.73 -36.52 9.87
CA SER A 1046 66.16 -35.92 8.61
C SER A 1046 66.64 -36.98 7.60
N THR A 1047 66.49 -36.73 6.30
CA THR A 1047 66.93 -37.67 5.26
C THR A 1047 67.62 -36.98 4.11
N THR A 1048 68.50 -37.70 3.41
CA THR A 1048 68.95 -37.28 2.09
C THR A 1048 67.98 -37.86 1.06
N ALA A 1049 67.05 -37.04 0.60
CA ALA A 1049 66.08 -37.43 -0.41
C ALA A 1049 66.69 -37.36 -1.81
N VAL A 1050 66.34 -38.31 -2.67
CA VAL A 1050 66.77 -38.32 -4.09
C VAL A 1050 65.54 -38.33 -4.98
N LEU A 1051 65.35 -37.28 -5.75
CA LEU A 1051 64.31 -37.12 -6.75
C LEU A 1051 64.83 -37.49 -8.14
N THR A 1052 64.09 -38.34 -8.84
CA THR A 1052 64.27 -38.65 -10.26
C THR A 1052 62.95 -38.42 -10.98
N ASP A 1053 62.90 -37.47 -11.90
CA ASP A 1053 61.70 -37.12 -12.67
C ASP A 1053 61.86 -37.47 -14.14
N THR A 1054 60.85 -38.09 -14.75
CA THR A 1054 60.83 -38.47 -16.17
C THR A 1054 59.77 -37.64 -16.90
N PRO A 1055 60.17 -36.55 -17.59
CA PRO A 1055 59.27 -35.73 -18.39
C PRO A 1055 58.61 -36.54 -19.52
N PRO A 1056 57.40 -36.15 -19.99
CA PRO A 1056 56.81 -36.72 -21.20
C PRO A 1056 57.73 -36.54 -22.41
N ALA A 1057 57.91 -37.60 -23.21
CA ALA A 1057 58.84 -37.62 -24.35
C ALA A 1057 58.50 -36.57 -25.43
N GLU A 1058 57.26 -36.11 -25.48
CA GLU A 1058 56.78 -35.10 -26.41
C GLU A 1058 57.03 -33.67 -25.94
N MET A 1059 57.62 -33.46 -24.75
CA MET A 1059 57.97 -32.15 -24.20
C MET A 1059 59.48 -32.00 -24.01
N ILE A 1060 59.97 -30.76 -24.01
CA ILE A 1060 61.38 -30.44 -23.78
C ILE A 1060 61.55 -29.80 -22.40
N VAL A 1061 62.56 -30.23 -21.63
CA VAL A 1061 62.95 -29.59 -20.38
C VAL A 1061 63.71 -28.29 -20.67
N LEU A 1062 63.25 -27.19 -20.08
CA LEU A 1062 63.96 -25.91 -20.10
C LEU A 1062 65.01 -25.90 -18.98
N THR A 1063 66.23 -26.35 -19.27
CA THR A 1063 67.28 -26.61 -18.26
C THR A 1063 67.65 -25.39 -17.41
N GLU A 1064 67.47 -24.17 -17.90
CA GLU A 1064 67.68 -22.91 -17.19
C GLU A 1064 66.68 -22.66 -16.05
N THR A 1065 65.58 -23.40 -16.03
CA THR A 1065 64.51 -23.27 -15.02
C THR A 1065 64.66 -24.23 -13.84
N LEU A 1066 65.66 -25.13 -13.87
CA LEU A 1066 65.92 -26.10 -12.82
C LEU A 1066 66.38 -25.39 -11.53
N ALA A 1067 65.55 -25.43 -10.49
CA ALA A 1067 65.83 -24.81 -9.21
C ALA A 1067 65.35 -25.68 -8.04
N ALA A 1068 66.00 -25.54 -6.88
CA ALA A 1068 65.54 -26.12 -5.63
C ALA A 1068 65.58 -25.04 -4.52
N THR A 1069 64.61 -25.05 -3.61
CA THR A 1069 64.56 -24.04 -2.51
C THR A 1069 65.67 -24.23 -1.48
N SER A 1070 66.28 -25.41 -1.42
CA SER A 1070 67.44 -25.72 -0.59
C SER A 1070 68.16 -26.96 -1.13
N GLY A 1071 69.43 -27.15 -0.79
CA GLY A 1071 70.28 -28.20 -1.36
C GLY A 1071 70.92 -27.80 -2.71
N PRO A 1072 71.51 -28.75 -3.44
CA PRO A 1072 72.13 -28.47 -4.74
C PRO A 1072 71.07 -28.18 -5.82
N ALA A 1073 71.48 -27.53 -6.91
CA ALA A 1073 70.62 -27.32 -8.07
C ALA A 1073 70.28 -28.67 -8.74
N PRO A 1074 69.03 -28.88 -9.20
CA PRO A 1074 68.67 -30.06 -9.98
C PRO A 1074 69.43 -30.13 -11.32
N THR A 1075 69.70 -31.34 -11.80
CA THR A 1075 70.41 -31.59 -13.07
C THR A 1075 69.54 -32.37 -14.04
N TYR A 1076 69.65 -32.12 -15.35
CA TYR A 1076 68.97 -32.92 -16.38
C TYR A 1076 69.99 -33.79 -17.13
N ALA A 1077 69.87 -35.12 -17.01
CA ALA A 1077 70.75 -36.10 -17.65
C ALA A 1077 70.00 -37.42 -17.89
N ASP A 1078 70.35 -38.12 -18.97
CA ASP A 1078 69.71 -39.39 -19.39
C ASP A 1078 68.17 -39.29 -19.49
N ASP A 1079 67.70 -38.21 -20.11
CA ASP A 1079 66.28 -37.86 -20.29
C ASP A 1079 65.47 -37.78 -18.97
N ARG A 1080 66.14 -37.49 -17.86
CA ARG A 1080 65.55 -37.37 -16.52
C ARG A 1080 66.10 -36.18 -15.75
N ILE A 1081 65.25 -35.61 -14.88
CA ILE A 1081 65.65 -34.59 -13.92
C ILE A 1081 66.05 -35.28 -12.63
N HIS A 1082 67.23 -34.97 -12.10
CA HIS A 1082 67.77 -35.54 -10.88
C HIS A 1082 68.00 -34.43 -9.85
N TRP A 1083 67.62 -34.69 -8.60
CA TRP A 1083 67.97 -33.83 -7.47
C TRP A 1083 68.27 -34.70 -6.24
N GLY A 1084 69.24 -34.33 -5.43
CA GLY A 1084 69.58 -35.04 -4.19
C GLY A 1084 69.99 -34.07 -3.11
N GLY A 1085 69.31 -34.08 -1.96
CA GLY A 1085 69.57 -33.12 -0.89
C GLY A 1085 68.95 -33.52 0.45
N VAL A 1086 69.41 -32.87 1.53
CA VAL A 1086 68.90 -33.11 2.88
C VAL A 1086 67.53 -32.42 3.05
N VAL A 1087 66.57 -33.17 3.60
CA VAL A 1087 65.25 -32.68 4.03
C VAL A 1087 65.12 -32.95 5.52
N GLU A 1088 65.16 -31.88 6.31
CA GLU A 1088 65.05 -31.95 7.78
C GLU A 1088 63.69 -32.49 8.23
N ALA A 1089 63.64 -33.12 9.41
CA ALA A 1089 62.38 -33.55 10.02
C ALA A 1089 61.40 -32.37 10.19
N GLY A 1090 60.16 -32.53 9.72
CA GLY A 1090 59.14 -31.47 9.72
C GLY A 1090 59.32 -30.39 8.63
N ALA A 1091 60.35 -30.47 7.78
CA ALA A 1091 60.61 -29.50 6.72
C ALA A 1091 60.16 -30.00 5.34
N ALA A 1092 60.14 -29.09 4.35
CA ALA A 1092 59.88 -29.42 2.95
C ALA A 1092 60.81 -28.67 2.00
N VAL A 1093 61.18 -29.32 0.90
CA VAL A 1093 62.00 -28.75 -0.18
C VAL A 1093 61.21 -28.74 -1.48
N ARG A 1094 61.23 -27.64 -2.23
CA ARG A 1094 60.57 -27.56 -3.54
C ARG A 1094 61.62 -27.63 -4.65
N VAL A 1095 61.47 -28.59 -5.55
CA VAL A 1095 62.20 -28.70 -6.81
C VAL A 1095 61.31 -28.21 -7.94
N ILE A 1096 61.77 -27.22 -8.69
CA ILE A 1096 60.99 -26.50 -9.70
C ILE A 1096 61.70 -26.63 -11.05
N TYR A 1097 60.93 -26.85 -12.11
CA TYR A 1097 61.42 -26.87 -13.49
C TYR A 1097 60.27 -26.65 -14.46
N THR A 1098 60.58 -26.24 -15.69
CA THR A 1098 59.59 -25.94 -16.73
C THR A 1098 59.75 -26.90 -17.91
N LEU A 1099 58.61 -27.38 -18.43
CA LEU A 1099 58.54 -28.14 -19.68
C LEU A 1099 57.87 -27.30 -20.77
N ALA A 1100 58.44 -27.28 -21.97
CA ALA A 1100 57.85 -26.63 -23.14
C ALA A 1100 57.25 -27.67 -24.11
N PRO A 1101 56.05 -27.42 -24.66
CA PRO A 1101 55.47 -28.30 -25.68
C PRO A 1101 56.27 -28.25 -26.99
N THR A 1102 56.30 -29.37 -27.70
CA THR A 1102 56.84 -29.49 -29.06
C THR A 1102 55.71 -29.61 -30.09
N PRO A 1103 56.00 -29.54 -31.40
CA PRO A 1103 55.00 -29.85 -32.43
C PRO A 1103 54.41 -31.27 -32.32
N ALA A 1104 55.11 -32.20 -31.66
CA ALA A 1104 54.64 -33.57 -31.43
C ALA A 1104 53.72 -33.70 -30.19
N THR A 1105 53.61 -32.66 -29.35
CA THR A 1105 52.76 -32.68 -28.16
C THR A 1105 51.27 -32.67 -28.54
N PRO A 1106 50.48 -33.70 -28.20
CA PRO A 1106 49.08 -33.80 -28.59
C PRO A 1106 48.16 -32.79 -27.87
N TYR A 1107 47.06 -32.39 -28.52
CA TYR A 1107 45.98 -31.60 -27.92
C TYR A 1107 44.88 -32.51 -27.37
N GLY A 1108 44.30 -32.15 -26.23
CA GLY A 1108 43.19 -32.90 -25.61
C GLY A 1108 43.58 -34.30 -25.09
N VAL A 1109 44.85 -34.69 -25.20
CA VAL A 1109 45.38 -35.94 -24.65
C VAL A 1109 46.07 -35.64 -23.31
N PRO A 1110 45.72 -36.33 -22.22
CA PRO A 1110 46.38 -36.16 -20.93
C PRO A 1110 47.87 -36.55 -20.99
N LEU A 1111 48.75 -35.64 -20.58
CA LEU A 1111 50.20 -35.84 -20.51
C LEU A 1111 50.61 -35.98 -19.05
N THR A 1112 51.08 -37.17 -18.67
CA THR A 1112 51.39 -37.50 -17.28
C THR A 1112 52.89 -37.49 -17.04
N ASN A 1113 53.34 -36.63 -16.13
CA ASN A 1113 54.74 -36.47 -15.78
C ASN A 1113 55.03 -37.14 -14.42
N THR A 1114 56.00 -38.05 -14.34
CA THR A 1114 56.20 -38.95 -13.19
C THR A 1114 57.55 -38.74 -12.49
N ALA A 1115 57.48 -38.43 -11.20
CA ALA A 1115 58.62 -38.27 -10.28
C ALA A 1115 58.74 -39.47 -9.33
N GLN A 1116 59.96 -39.93 -9.05
CA GLN A 1116 60.28 -40.86 -7.97
C GLN A 1116 61.13 -40.15 -6.91
N ILE A 1117 60.77 -40.28 -5.64
CA ILE A 1117 61.47 -39.66 -4.51
C ILE A 1117 61.92 -40.78 -3.57
N ALA A 1118 63.22 -41.07 -3.54
CA ALA A 1118 63.85 -41.99 -2.60
C ALA A 1118 64.25 -41.28 -1.30
N GLY A 1119 64.44 -42.04 -0.22
CA GLY A 1119 64.86 -41.53 1.09
C GLY A 1119 63.77 -41.58 2.17
N SER A 1120 62.60 -42.13 1.86
CA SER A 1120 61.54 -42.43 2.84
C SER A 1120 61.77 -43.81 3.48
N VAL A 1121 61.24 -44.02 4.69
CA VAL A 1121 61.31 -45.27 5.47
C VAL A 1121 60.83 -46.52 4.70
N MET A 1122 59.87 -46.40 3.79
CA MET A 1122 59.32 -47.51 2.98
C MET A 1122 59.94 -47.62 1.57
N GLY A 1123 61.03 -46.91 1.29
CA GLY A 1123 61.64 -46.84 -0.04
C GLY A 1123 61.09 -45.69 -0.91
N PRO A 1124 61.37 -45.70 -2.22
CA PRO A 1124 61.02 -44.59 -3.09
C PRO A 1124 59.51 -44.48 -3.33
N ILE A 1125 58.98 -43.26 -3.26
CA ILE A 1125 57.59 -42.94 -3.56
C ILE A 1125 57.46 -42.35 -4.96
N THR A 1126 56.32 -42.57 -5.62
CA THR A 1126 56.06 -42.02 -6.97
C THR A 1126 55.04 -40.89 -6.91
N ARG A 1127 55.25 -39.79 -7.62
CA ARG A 1127 54.30 -38.67 -7.76
C ARG A 1127 54.08 -38.34 -9.23
N ARG A 1128 52.82 -38.29 -9.61
CA ARG A 1128 52.40 -38.03 -11.00
C ARG A 1128 51.60 -36.75 -11.01
N GLU A 1129 51.78 -35.96 -12.06
CA GLU A 1129 50.91 -34.84 -12.35
C GLU A 1129 50.56 -34.89 -13.83
N THR A 1130 49.27 -34.73 -14.12
CA THR A 1130 48.73 -34.80 -15.47
C THR A 1130 48.22 -33.44 -15.90
N VAL A 1131 48.60 -33.05 -17.11
CA VAL A 1131 48.18 -31.80 -17.75
C VAL A 1131 47.55 -32.11 -19.09
N THR A 1132 46.58 -31.31 -19.52
CA THR A 1132 45.93 -31.47 -20.83
C THR A 1132 46.10 -30.20 -21.62
N ARG A 1133 46.83 -30.27 -22.74
CA ARG A 1133 47.01 -29.12 -23.63
C ARG A 1133 45.69 -28.80 -24.33
N MET A 1134 45.19 -27.59 -24.14
CA MET A 1134 43.90 -27.17 -24.67
C MET A 1134 44.08 -26.27 -25.89
N ARG A 1135 43.11 -26.32 -26.80
CA ARG A 1135 42.97 -25.35 -27.88
C ARG A 1135 41.67 -24.60 -27.64
N PHE A 1136 41.78 -23.36 -27.14
CA PHE A 1136 40.61 -22.51 -26.94
C PHE A 1136 40.04 -22.09 -28.29
N VAL A 1137 38.76 -22.39 -28.50
CA VAL A 1137 37.98 -21.89 -29.65
C VAL A 1137 36.97 -20.91 -29.08
N TRP A 1138 37.13 -19.63 -29.39
CA TRP A 1138 36.16 -18.60 -29.02
C TRP A 1138 35.04 -18.61 -30.07
N LEU A 1139 33.84 -19.06 -29.67
CA LEU A 1139 32.63 -18.91 -30.48
C LEU A 1139 32.01 -17.54 -30.18
N PRO A 1140 31.65 -16.71 -31.19
CA PRO A 1140 30.92 -15.48 -30.94
C PRO A 1140 29.53 -15.82 -30.37
N LEU A 1141 29.18 -15.17 -29.25
CA LEU A 1141 27.89 -15.29 -28.59
C LEU A 1141 26.78 -14.84 -29.56
N ILE A 1142 25.83 -15.73 -29.89
CA ILE A 1142 24.57 -15.33 -30.51
C ILE A 1142 23.65 -14.91 -29.34
N MET A 1143 23.45 -13.60 -29.17
CA MET A 1143 22.31 -13.12 -28.40
C MET A 1143 21.05 -13.50 -29.15
N ARG A 1144 20.12 -14.16 -28.46
CA ARG A 1144 18.79 -14.42 -28.98
C ARG A 1144 17.86 -13.41 -28.32
N ASP A 1145 17.47 -12.38 -29.07
CA ASP A 1145 16.28 -11.61 -28.75
C ASP A 1145 15.08 -12.57 -28.76
N GLY A 1146 14.34 -12.61 -27.66
CA GLY A 1146 13.16 -13.46 -27.48
C GLY A 1146 12.73 -13.50 -26.03
#